data_AF-A0A2K5L7G0-F1
#
_entry.id   AF-A0A2K5L7G0-F1
#
_cell.length_a   1.000
_cell.length_b   1.000
_cell.length_c   1.000
_cell.angle_alpha   90.00
_cell.angle_beta   90.00
_cell.angle_gamma   90.00
#
_symmetry.space_group_name_H-M   'P 1'
#
loop_
_entity.id
_entity.type
_entity.pdbx_description
1 polymer ?
#
loop_
_entity_poly.entity_id
_entity_poly.type
_entity_poly.pdbx_seq_one_letter_code
_entity_poly.pdbx_strand_id
1 'polypeptide(L)'
;MSKKGRSKGEKPEMETDAVQMANEELRAKLTSIQIEFQQEKSKMDEIKGKDRVILALEKELGVQAGQTQKLLLQKEALDEQLVQVKEAERHHSSPKRELPPGIGDMVELMGVQDQHMDERDVRRFQLKIAELNSVIRKLEDRNTLLADERNELLKRSRETEVQLKPLVEKNKRMNKKNEDLLQSIQRMEEKIKNLTRENVEMKEKLSAQASLKRHTSLNDLSLTRDEQEIEFLRLQVLEQQHVIDDLSLKHVVETFFGFDEESVDSETLSETSYNTDRTDRTPATPEEDLDDTTAREEADLRFCQLTREYQALQRAYALLQEQVGGTLDAEREARTREQLQADLLRCQAKIEDLEKLLVEKGQDSKWVEEKQLLIRTNQDLLEKIYRLEMEENQLKNEMQDAKDQNELLEFRVLELEERERRSPAFNLQITTFPENNSSALQLFCHQEGVKDVNVSELMKKLDILGDNGNLRNEEQVAIIQAGTVLALCEKWLKQIEGTEAALTQKMLDLEKEKDLFSRQKGYLEEELDYRKQALDQAYLKIQDLEATLYTALQQEPGRRAGEALSEGQREDLQAAVEKVRRQILRQSREFDSQILRERMELLQQAQQRIRELEDKLEFQKRHLKELEEKFLFLFLFFSLAFILWP
;
A
#
# COMPACT_ATOMS: atom_id res chain seq x y z
N MET A 1 -74.17 34.82 28.39
CA MET A 1 -72.85 34.18 28.62
C MET A 1 -72.80 32.86 27.86
N SER A 2 -71.90 32.69 26.90
CA SER A 2 -71.03 31.50 26.79
C SER A 2 -70.06 31.68 25.62
N LYS A 3 -68.81 31.26 25.86
CA LYS A 3 -67.59 31.68 25.15
C LYS A 3 -67.39 30.98 23.80
N LYS A 4 -66.87 31.76 22.87
CA LYS A 4 -66.32 31.39 21.56
C LYS A 4 -64.85 31.02 21.76
N GLY A 5 -64.46 29.79 21.42
CA GLY A 5 -63.07 29.31 21.39
C GLY A 5 -62.69 28.91 19.96
N ARG A 6 -61.59 29.45 19.46
CA ARG A 6 -61.14 29.46 18.06
C ARG A 6 -59.88 28.60 17.97
N SER A 7 -59.89 27.52 17.19
CA SER A 7 -58.71 26.69 16.91
C SER A 7 -57.98 27.20 15.67
N LYS A 8 -56.86 27.90 15.87
CA LYS A 8 -55.69 27.96 14.96
C LYS A 8 -54.66 27.03 15.65
N GLY A 9 -53.95 26.10 15.02
CA GLY A 9 -53.24 26.16 13.75
C GLY A 9 -51.83 25.66 14.05
N GLU A 10 -51.66 24.35 14.22
CA GLU A 10 -50.38 23.67 14.41
C GLU A 10 -50.29 22.57 13.36
N LYS A 11 -49.54 22.82 12.28
CA LYS A 11 -49.15 21.79 11.30
C LYS A 11 -47.97 22.10 10.35
N PRO A 12 -47.29 23.27 10.33
CA PRO A 12 -46.21 23.49 9.36
C PRO A 12 -44.81 23.03 9.82
N GLU A 13 -44.53 22.93 11.12
CA GLU A 13 -43.15 22.70 11.61
C GLU A 13 -42.66 21.24 11.48
N MET A 14 -43.57 20.26 11.64
CA MET A 14 -43.21 18.84 11.49
C MET A 14 -42.90 18.43 10.04
N GLU A 15 -43.52 19.08 9.06
CA GLU A 15 -43.27 18.84 7.63
C GLU A 15 -41.94 19.46 7.18
N THR A 16 -41.57 20.63 7.74
CA THR A 16 -40.28 21.25 7.44
C THR A 16 -39.11 20.43 7.97
N ASP A 17 -39.20 19.87 9.17
CA ASP A 17 -38.16 19.03 9.75
C ASP A 17 -37.98 17.70 9.00
N ALA A 18 -39.07 17.09 8.54
CA ALA A 18 -39.03 15.87 7.74
C ALA A 18 -38.37 16.10 6.36
N VAL A 19 -38.65 17.24 5.73
CA VAL A 19 -38.03 17.64 4.45
C VAL A 19 -36.55 17.98 4.65
N GLN A 20 -36.19 18.56 5.78
CA GLN A 20 -34.81 18.92 6.11
C GLN A 20 -33.94 17.69 6.37
N MET A 21 -34.43 16.72 7.13
CA MET A 21 -33.77 15.40 7.29
C MET A 21 -33.62 14.66 5.95
N ALA A 22 -34.66 14.64 5.12
CA ALA A 22 -34.59 13.99 3.80
C ALA A 22 -33.53 14.65 2.90
N ASN A 23 -33.37 15.98 2.99
CA ASN A 23 -32.33 16.71 2.25
C ASN A 23 -30.92 16.40 2.76
N GLU A 24 -30.73 16.27 4.07
CA GLU A 24 -29.45 15.87 4.66
C GLU A 24 -29.09 14.43 4.31
N GLU A 25 -30.06 13.52 4.32
CA GLU A 25 -29.87 12.14 3.90
C GLU A 25 -29.52 12.03 2.41
N LEU A 26 -30.16 12.84 1.55
CA LEU A 26 -29.80 12.94 0.13
C LEU A 26 -28.41 13.51 -0.09
N ARG A 27 -27.99 14.51 0.69
CA ARG A 27 -26.61 15.06 0.64
C ARG A 27 -25.58 14.03 1.10
N ALA A 28 -25.87 13.27 2.15
CA ALA A 28 -24.99 12.19 2.61
C ALA A 28 -24.85 11.09 1.55
N LYS A 29 -25.96 10.67 0.92
CA LYS A 29 -25.95 9.70 -0.18
C LYS A 29 -25.18 10.22 -1.40
N LEU A 30 -25.36 11.50 -1.76
CA LEU A 30 -24.62 12.13 -2.86
C LEU A 30 -23.10 12.09 -2.60
N THR A 31 -22.70 12.37 -1.36
CA THR A 31 -21.29 12.37 -0.93
C THR A 31 -20.72 10.95 -0.95
N SER A 32 -21.47 9.93 -0.49
CA SER A 32 -21.08 8.52 -0.57
C SER A 32 -20.87 8.08 -2.02
N ILE A 33 -21.84 8.37 -2.89
CA ILE A 33 -21.75 8.04 -4.33
C ILE A 33 -20.54 8.74 -4.97
N GLN A 34 -20.22 9.95 -4.56
CA GLN A 34 -19.08 10.70 -5.08
C GLN A 34 -17.74 10.10 -4.64
N ILE A 35 -17.65 9.59 -3.41
CA ILE A 35 -16.47 8.86 -2.91
C ILE A 35 -16.34 7.51 -3.63
N GLU A 36 -17.44 6.76 -3.77
CA GLU A 36 -17.48 5.49 -4.49
C GLU A 36 -17.06 5.68 -5.94
N PHE A 37 -17.56 6.70 -6.64
CA PHE A 37 -17.13 7.04 -8.00
C PHE A 37 -15.64 7.35 -8.08
N GLN A 38 -15.08 8.06 -7.09
CA GLN A 38 -13.65 8.38 -7.06
C GLN A 38 -12.80 7.13 -6.84
N GLN A 39 -13.25 6.20 -5.97
CA GLN A 39 -12.61 4.91 -5.77
C GLN A 39 -12.70 4.03 -7.02
N GLU A 40 -13.87 3.96 -7.66
CA GLU A 40 -14.09 3.21 -8.90
C GLU A 40 -13.17 3.71 -10.03
N LYS A 41 -13.02 5.04 -10.13
CA LYS A 41 -12.10 5.68 -11.07
C LYS A 41 -10.64 5.30 -10.80
N SER A 42 -10.22 5.26 -9.54
CA SER A 42 -8.87 4.84 -9.18
C SER A 42 -8.61 3.37 -9.52
N LYS A 43 -9.59 2.48 -9.25
CA LYS A 43 -9.52 1.06 -9.63
C LYS A 43 -9.47 0.88 -11.15
N MET A 44 -10.24 1.66 -11.90
CA MET A 44 -10.21 1.67 -13.37
C MET A 44 -8.85 2.10 -13.92
N ASP A 45 -8.21 3.10 -13.32
CA ASP A 45 -6.87 3.54 -13.73
C ASP A 45 -5.81 2.47 -13.40
N GLU A 46 -5.97 1.74 -12.29
CA GLU A 46 -5.11 0.61 -11.94
C GLU A 46 -5.28 -0.58 -12.90
N ILE A 47 -6.52 -0.92 -13.28
CA ILE A 47 -6.83 -1.95 -14.29
C ILE A 47 -6.18 -1.58 -15.64
N LYS A 48 -6.34 -0.33 -16.09
CA LYS A 48 -5.67 0.15 -17.32
C LYS A 48 -4.15 0.09 -17.21
N GLY A 49 -3.59 0.27 -16.02
CA GLY A 49 -2.17 0.06 -15.74
C GLY A 49 -1.76 -1.40 -15.93
N LYS A 50 -2.53 -2.33 -15.35
CA LYS A 50 -2.31 -3.78 -15.46
C LYS A 50 -2.47 -4.28 -16.90
N ASP A 51 -3.47 -3.80 -17.65
CA ASP A 51 -3.66 -4.15 -19.07
C ASP A 51 -2.44 -3.76 -19.93
N ARG A 52 -1.80 -2.61 -19.65
CA ARG A 52 -0.58 -2.21 -20.35
C ARG A 52 0.60 -3.12 -20.04
N VAL A 53 0.70 -3.61 -18.81
CA VAL A 53 1.73 -4.56 -18.39
C VAL A 53 1.48 -5.92 -19.03
N ILE A 54 0.23 -6.40 -19.06
CA ILE A 54 -0.15 -7.64 -19.73
C ILE A 54 0.21 -7.59 -21.21
N LEU A 55 -0.17 -6.52 -21.92
CA LEU A 55 0.18 -6.32 -23.34
C LEU A 55 1.70 -6.31 -23.58
N ALA A 56 2.49 -5.77 -22.64
CA ALA A 56 3.94 -5.79 -22.73
C ALA A 56 4.51 -7.20 -22.55
N LEU A 57 4.00 -7.95 -21.57
CA LEU A 57 4.39 -9.33 -21.29
C LEU A 57 3.99 -10.29 -22.43
N GLU A 58 2.80 -10.14 -23.01
CA GLU A 58 2.36 -10.91 -24.17
C GLU A 58 3.28 -10.69 -25.38
N LYS A 59 3.72 -9.45 -25.60
CA LYS A 59 4.68 -9.11 -26.65
C LYS A 59 6.05 -9.74 -26.39
N GLU A 60 6.57 -9.68 -25.17
CA GLU A 60 7.83 -10.32 -24.80
C GLU A 60 7.77 -11.84 -24.92
N LEU A 61 6.66 -12.46 -24.49
CA LEU A 61 6.42 -13.89 -24.62
C LEU A 61 6.39 -14.31 -26.10
N GLY A 62 5.74 -13.52 -26.96
CA GLY A 62 5.74 -13.76 -28.42
C GLY A 62 7.14 -13.68 -29.03
N VAL A 63 7.98 -12.75 -28.58
CA VAL A 63 9.39 -12.66 -29.01
C VAL A 63 10.19 -13.86 -28.52
N GLN A 64 10.01 -14.29 -27.27
CA GLN A 64 10.66 -15.49 -26.74
C GLN A 64 10.23 -16.77 -27.46
N ALA A 65 8.94 -16.92 -27.78
CA ALA A 65 8.43 -18.04 -28.56
C ALA A 65 9.08 -18.09 -29.96
N GLY A 66 9.20 -16.93 -30.62
CA GLY A 66 9.89 -16.83 -31.91
C GLY A 66 11.39 -17.17 -31.83
N GLN A 67 12.08 -16.74 -30.77
CA GLN A 67 13.49 -17.11 -30.53
C GLN A 67 13.65 -18.61 -30.27
N THR A 68 12.74 -19.21 -29.51
CA THR A 68 12.74 -20.65 -29.21
C THR A 68 12.52 -21.46 -30.49
N GLN A 69 11.59 -21.05 -31.35
CA GLN A 69 11.35 -21.69 -32.64
C GLN A 69 12.56 -21.59 -33.57
N LYS A 70 13.27 -20.45 -33.57
CA LYS A 70 14.50 -20.27 -34.34
C LYS A 70 15.63 -21.20 -33.86
N LEU A 71 15.78 -21.38 -32.54
CA LEU A 71 16.75 -22.31 -31.96
C LEU A 71 16.42 -23.76 -32.29
N LEU A 72 15.13 -24.13 -32.27
CA LEU A 72 14.67 -25.46 -32.71
C LEU A 72 15.02 -25.74 -34.17
N LEU A 73 14.75 -24.79 -35.08
CA LEU A 73 15.12 -24.94 -36.49
C LEU A 73 16.64 -25.02 -36.70
N GLN A 74 17.43 -24.29 -35.90
CA GLN A 74 18.89 -24.42 -35.92
C GLN A 74 19.35 -25.80 -35.44
N LYS A 75 18.72 -26.32 -34.39
CA LYS A 75 19.00 -27.67 -33.88
C LYS A 75 18.67 -28.73 -34.93
N GLU A 76 17.49 -28.66 -35.55
CA GLU A 76 17.08 -29.59 -36.63
C GLU A 76 18.05 -29.54 -37.82
N ALA A 77 18.48 -28.34 -38.24
CA ALA A 77 19.47 -28.19 -39.30
C ALA A 77 20.86 -28.78 -38.93
N LEU A 78 21.27 -28.66 -37.67
CA LEU A 78 22.49 -29.29 -37.14
C LEU A 78 22.36 -30.82 -37.11
N ASP A 79 21.22 -31.33 -36.67
CA ASP A 79 20.93 -32.77 -36.64
C ASP A 79 20.94 -33.37 -38.07
N GLU A 80 20.38 -32.67 -39.06
CA GLU A 80 20.45 -33.07 -40.48
C GLU A 80 21.88 -33.09 -41.03
N GLN A 81 22.71 -32.09 -40.70
CA GLN A 81 24.13 -32.09 -41.08
C GLN A 81 24.89 -33.27 -40.46
N LEU A 82 24.57 -33.62 -39.21
CA LEU A 82 25.20 -34.71 -38.48
C LEU A 82 24.82 -36.07 -39.08
N VAL A 83 23.60 -36.22 -39.57
CA VAL A 83 23.15 -37.40 -40.34
C VAL A 83 23.90 -37.49 -41.68
N GLN A 84 24.04 -36.37 -42.41
CA GLN A 84 24.76 -36.36 -43.69
C GLN A 84 26.25 -36.70 -43.53
N VAL A 85 26.91 -36.26 -42.44
CA VAL A 85 28.30 -36.64 -42.13
C VAL A 85 28.39 -38.13 -41.83
N LYS A 86 27.48 -38.67 -41.02
CA LYS A 86 27.43 -40.12 -40.71
C LYS A 86 27.16 -40.96 -41.96
N GLU A 87 26.31 -40.51 -42.88
CA GLU A 87 26.05 -41.19 -44.15
C GLU A 87 27.25 -41.10 -45.10
N ALA A 88 27.95 -39.95 -45.15
CA ALA A 88 29.18 -39.79 -45.92
C ALA A 88 30.29 -40.73 -45.42
N GLU A 89 30.43 -40.94 -44.10
CA GLU A 89 31.40 -41.88 -43.53
C GLU A 89 31.09 -43.35 -43.88
N ARG A 90 29.81 -43.71 -44.10
CA ARG A 90 29.39 -45.07 -44.48
C ARG A 90 29.67 -45.43 -45.94
N HIS A 91 30.04 -44.46 -46.79
CA HIS A 91 30.30 -44.66 -48.22
C HIS A 91 31.80 -44.64 -48.60
N HIS A 92 32.73 -44.46 -47.65
CA HIS A 92 34.19 -44.42 -47.90
C HIS A 92 34.96 -45.71 -47.55
N SER A 93 34.32 -46.88 -47.45
CA SER A 93 35.03 -48.16 -47.30
C SER A 93 35.66 -48.61 -48.64
N SER A 94 36.94 -48.27 -48.84
CA SER A 94 37.75 -48.76 -49.97
C SER A 94 38.47 -50.09 -49.61
N PRO A 95 38.60 -51.06 -50.54
CA PRO A 95 39.02 -52.44 -50.24
C PRO A 95 40.53 -52.57 -50.04
N LYS A 96 40.94 -53.20 -48.92
CA LYS A 96 42.32 -53.60 -48.66
C LYS A 96 42.75 -54.71 -49.66
N ARG A 97 43.80 -54.44 -50.44
CA ARG A 97 44.54 -55.44 -51.22
C ARG A 97 45.77 -55.83 -50.42
N GLU A 98 45.82 -57.07 -49.94
CA GLU A 98 46.97 -57.65 -49.27
C GLU A 98 48.15 -57.80 -50.25
N LEU A 99 49.36 -57.47 -49.79
CA LEU A 99 50.62 -57.83 -50.46
C LEU A 99 51.42 -58.75 -49.50
N PRO A 100 52.02 -59.84 -50.00
CA PRO A 100 52.90 -60.70 -49.22
C PRO A 100 54.35 -60.18 -49.18
N PRO A 101 55.15 -60.59 -48.18
CA PRO A 101 56.48 -60.03 -47.94
C PRO A 101 57.58 -60.78 -48.71
N GLY A 102 58.52 -60.04 -49.31
CA GLY A 102 59.74 -60.66 -49.86
C GLY A 102 60.66 -59.73 -50.64
N ILE A 103 61.79 -59.39 -50.01
CA ILE A 103 63.17 -59.38 -50.55
C ILE A 103 63.54 -58.35 -51.63
N GLY A 104 64.54 -57.52 -51.29
CA GLY A 104 65.75 -57.37 -52.10
C GLY A 104 65.90 -56.10 -52.94
N ASP A 105 67.03 -55.42 -52.74
CA ASP A 105 67.59 -54.34 -53.56
C ASP A 105 67.40 -54.53 -55.07
N MET A 106 67.06 -53.46 -55.79
CA MET A 106 67.95 -52.89 -56.80
C MET A 106 67.44 -51.54 -57.33
N VAL A 107 68.35 -50.57 -57.21
CA VAL A 107 68.46 -49.33 -57.95
C VAL A 107 68.69 -49.63 -59.45
N GLU A 108 68.26 -48.70 -60.31
CA GLU A 108 68.34 -48.66 -61.79
C GLU A 108 67.17 -49.30 -62.56
N LEU A 109 66.24 -48.47 -63.06
CA LEU A 109 66.30 -48.06 -64.47
C LEU A 109 65.34 -46.90 -64.75
N MET A 110 65.95 -45.75 -64.98
CA MET A 110 65.36 -44.60 -65.66
C MET A 110 64.78 -45.03 -67.01
N GLY A 111 63.53 -44.67 -67.30
CA GLY A 111 62.90 -44.98 -68.59
C GLY A 111 61.67 -44.13 -68.83
N VAL A 112 61.88 -42.99 -69.48
CA VAL A 112 60.86 -42.13 -70.08
C VAL A 112 59.79 -42.97 -70.80
N GLN A 113 58.53 -42.85 -70.38
CA GLN A 113 57.38 -43.13 -71.24
C GLN A 113 56.23 -42.20 -70.89
N ASP A 114 56.14 -41.15 -71.69
CA ASP A 114 54.92 -40.45 -72.06
C ASP A 114 53.87 -41.50 -72.50
N GLN A 115 52.74 -41.56 -71.80
CA GLN A 115 51.55 -42.33 -72.19
C GLN A 115 50.31 -41.68 -71.55
N HIS A 116 49.75 -40.72 -72.28
CA HIS A 116 48.31 -40.41 -72.43
C HIS A 116 47.40 -40.78 -71.25
N MET A 117 46.92 -39.76 -70.52
CA MET A 117 45.65 -39.87 -69.78
C MET A 117 44.56 -40.30 -70.78
N ASP A 118 43.89 -41.43 -70.51
CA ASP A 118 42.77 -41.93 -71.33
C ASP A 118 41.75 -40.79 -71.51
N GLU A 119 41.21 -40.58 -72.71
CA GLU A 119 40.25 -39.49 -72.97
C GLU A 119 39.04 -39.54 -72.01
N ARG A 120 38.74 -40.74 -71.50
CA ARG A 120 37.72 -41.00 -70.48
C ARG A 120 38.06 -40.42 -69.11
N ASP A 121 39.33 -40.36 -68.73
CA ASP A 121 39.76 -39.79 -67.46
C ASP A 121 39.80 -38.27 -67.54
N VAL A 122 40.25 -37.71 -68.67
CA VAL A 122 40.15 -36.27 -68.94
C VAL A 122 38.68 -35.81 -68.92
N ARG A 123 37.76 -36.58 -69.53
CA ARG A 123 36.32 -36.30 -69.46
C ARG A 123 35.76 -36.41 -68.05
N ARG A 124 36.18 -37.39 -67.25
CA ARG A 124 35.78 -37.51 -65.83
C ARG A 124 36.27 -36.32 -65.00
N PHE A 125 37.51 -35.88 -65.18
CA PHE A 125 38.03 -34.69 -64.50
C PHE A 125 37.32 -33.42 -64.95
N GLN A 126 37.03 -33.25 -66.24
CA GLN A 126 36.26 -32.11 -66.74
C GLN A 126 34.83 -32.07 -66.18
N LEU A 127 34.15 -33.22 -66.10
CA LEU A 127 32.84 -33.32 -65.45
C LEU A 127 32.93 -32.97 -63.97
N LYS A 128 33.97 -33.43 -63.27
CA LYS A 128 34.15 -33.11 -61.85
C LYS A 128 34.41 -31.62 -61.61
N ILE A 129 35.18 -30.98 -62.48
CA ILE A 129 35.39 -29.52 -62.46
C ILE A 129 34.08 -28.79 -62.75
N ALA A 130 33.27 -29.26 -63.69
CA ALA A 130 31.97 -28.67 -63.98
C ALA A 130 30.97 -28.80 -62.81
N GLU A 131 30.94 -29.96 -62.14
CA GLU A 131 30.16 -30.19 -60.92
C GLU A 131 30.60 -29.24 -59.79
N LEU A 132 31.90 -29.16 -59.52
CA LEU A 132 32.43 -28.27 -58.49
C LEU A 132 32.13 -26.80 -58.80
N ASN A 133 32.27 -26.37 -60.05
CA ASN A 133 31.90 -25.01 -60.48
C ASN A 133 30.39 -24.75 -60.36
N SER A 134 29.54 -25.76 -60.53
CA SER A 134 28.09 -25.66 -60.28
C SER A 134 27.79 -25.47 -58.80
N VAL A 135 28.48 -26.21 -57.93
CA VAL A 135 28.36 -26.07 -56.47
C VAL A 135 28.88 -24.71 -56.00
N ILE A 136 30.02 -24.24 -56.51
CA ILE A 136 30.58 -22.92 -56.19
C ILE A 136 29.56 -21.82 -56.53
N ARG A 137 28.96 -21.84 -57.73
CA ARG A 137 27.93 -20.87 -58.10
C ARG A 137 26.71 -20.88 -57.16
N LYS A 138 26.21 -22.07 -56.78
CA LYS A 138 25.11 -22.18 -55.82
C LYS A 138 25.48 -21.62 -54.45
N LEU A 139 26.73 -21.80 -54.00
CA LEU A 139 27.23 -21.24 -52.75
C LEU A 139 27.39 -19.72 -52.85
N GLU A 140 27.85 -19.20 -53.98
CA GLU A 140 27.91 -17.76 -54.25
C GLU A 140 26.53 -17.12 -54.22
N ASP A 141 25.53 -17.72 -54.89
CA ASP A 141 24.13 -17.27 -54.86
C ASP A 141 23.52 -17.33 -53.44
N ARG A 142 23.86 -18.37 -52.67
CA ARG A 142 23.46 -18.45 -51.26
C ARG A 142 24.08 -17.32 -50.44
N ASN A 143 25.34 -17.00 -50.71
CA ASN A 143 26.10 -16.00 -49.97
C ASN A 143 25.62 -14.57 -50.27
N THR A 144 25.21 -14.29 -51.51
CA THR A 144 24.58 -13.01 -51.87
C THR A 144 23.25 -12.82 -51.15
N LEU A 145 22.39 -13.85 -51.11
CA LEU A 145 21.14 -13.80 -50.36
C LEU A 145 21.34 -13.57 -48.86
N LEU A 146 22.32 -14.24 -48.24
CA LEU A 146 22.64 -14.03 -46.82
C LEU A 146 23.16 -12.61 -46.56
N ALA A 147 23.93 -12.04 -47.49
CA ALA A 147 24.38 -10.66 -47.39
C ALA A 147 23.21 -9.66 -47.46
N ASP A 148 22.23 -9.91 -48.34
CA ASP A 148 21.02 -9.09 -48.45
C ASP A 148 20.14 -9.19 -47.20
N GLU A 149 19.93 -10.41 -46.67
CA GLU A 149 19.22 -10.64 -45.40
C GLU A 149 19.90 -9.90 -44.25
N ARG A 150 21.24 -9.97 -44.16
CA ARG A 150 22.02 -9.25 -43.14
C ARG A 150 21.84 -7.73 -43.25
N ASN A 151 21.79 -7.19 -44.46
CA ASN A 151 21.60 -5.76 -44.68
C ASN A 151 20.17 -5.29 -44.33
N GLU A 152 19.15 -6.09 -44.65
CA GLU A 152 17.77 -5.82 -44.25
C GLU A 152 17.56 -5.92 -42.72
N LEU A 153 18.23 -6.87 -42.05
CA LEU A 153 18.23 -6.93 -40.58
C LEU A 153 18.88 -5.70 -39.95
N LEU A 154 19.99 -5.21 -40.52
CA LEU A 154 20.64 -3.98 -40.07
C LEU A 154 19.75 -2.75 -40.25
N LYS A 155 19.00 -2.69 -41.36
CA LYS A 155 18.05 -1.62 -41.61
C LYS A 155 16.91 -1.63 -40.59
N ARG A 156 16.28 -2.80 -40.35
CA ARG A 156 15.26 -2.95 -39.31
C ARG A 156 15.79 -2.60 -37.92
N SER A 157 17.02 -3.00 -37.60
CA SER A 157 17.67 -2.64 -36.32
C SER A 157 17.76 -1.12 -36.16
N ARG A 158 18.21 -0.40 -37.18
CA ARG A 158 18.29 1.07 -37.15
C ARG A 158 16.91 1.72 -37.03
N GLU A 159 15.92 1.21 -37.74
CA GLU A 159 14.54 1.71 -37.65
C GLU A 159 13.96 1.51 -36.24
N THR A 160 14.20 0.36 -35.60
CA THR A 160 13.77 0.11 -34.21
C THR A 160 14.49 1.02 -33.21
N GLU A 161 15.78 1.30 -33.42
CA GLU A 161 16.55 2.23 -32.59
C GLU A 161 16.00 3.67 -32.68
N VAL A 162 15.62 4.11 -33.88
CA VAL A 162 14.96 5.41 -34.10
C VAL A 162 13.62 5.48 -33.39
N GLN A 163 12.83 4.41 -33.39
CA GLN A 163 11.54 4.35 -32.69
C GLN A 163 11.69 4.34 -31.15
N LEU A 164 12.76 3.74 -30.63
CA LEU A 164 13.05 3.69 -29.18
C LEU A 164 13.55 5.03 -28.63
N LYS A 165 14.27 5.82 -29.43
CA LYS A 165 14.84 7.10 -29.03
C LYS A 165 13.85 8.08 -28.34
N PRO A 166 12.65 8.37 -28.88
CA PRO A 166 11.68 9.25 -28.21
C PRO A 166 11.13 8.66 -26.91
N LEU A 167 11.05 7.33 -26.78
CA LEU A 167 10.64 6.68 -25.53
C LEU A 167 11.72 6.84 -24.46
N VAL A 168 12.99 6.69 -24.82
CA VAL A 168 14.13 6.93 -23.92
C VAL A 168 14.16 8.40 -23.47
N GLU A 169 13.94 9.35 -24.37
CA GLU A 169 13.85 10.77 -24.02
C GLU A 169 12.66 11.08 -23.11
N LYS A 170 11.49 10.47 -23.36
CA LYS A 170 10.31 10.59 -22.49
C LYS A 170 10.60 10.02 -21.10
N ASN A 171 11.28 8.88 -21.03
CA ASN A 171 11.66 8.25 -19.76
C ASN A 171 12.65 9.13 -18.97
N LYS A 172 13.66 9.70 -19.63
CA LYS A 172 14.57 10.69 -19.01
C LYS A 172 13.83 11.89 -18.42
N ARG A 173 12.83 12.44 -19.14
CA ARG A 173 12.01 13.55 -18.63
C ARG A 173 11.14 13.15 -17.44
N MET A 174 10.59 11.93 -17.46
CA MET A 174 9.82 11.39 -16.35
C MET A 174 10.69 11.16 -15.11
N ASN A 175 11.89 10.61 -15.27
CA ASN A 175 12.83 10.46 -14.16
C ASN A 175 13.19 11.81 -13.52
N LYS A 176 13.44 12.85 -14.32
CA LYS A 176 13.68 14.19 -13.78
C LYS A 176 12.49 14.71 -12.96
N LYS A 177 11.26 14.50 -13.43
CA LYS A 177 10.05 14.85 -12.67
C LYS A 177 9.92 14.06 -11.37
N ASN A 178 10.29 12.77 -11.39
CA ASN A 178 10.29 11.94 -10.20
C ASN A 178 11.32 12.44 -9.18
N GLU A 179 12.52 12.82 -9.62
CA GLU A 179 13.54 13.44 -8.77
C GLU A 179 13.04 14.76 -8.15
N ASP A 180 12.41 15.63 -8.94
CA ASP A 180 11.85 16.90 -8.45
C ASP A 180 10.74 16.67 -7.40
N LEU A 181 9.88 15.66 -7.61
CA LEU A 181 8.85 15.27 -6.65
C LEU A 181 9.46 14.70 -5.38
N LEU A 182 10.49 13.88 -5.49
CA LEU A 182 11.19 13.28 -4.35
C LEU A 182 11.83 14.37 -3.47
N GLN A 183 12.47 15.36 -4.09
CA GLN A 183 12.97 16.54 -3.38
C GLN A 183 11.85 17.35 -2.72
N SER A 184 10.67 17.45 -3.35
CA SER A 184 9.51 18.12 -2.76
C SER A 184 8.95 17.37 -1.55
N ILE A 185 8.93 16.04 -1.60
CA ILE A 185 8.50 15.19 -0.49
C ILE A 185 9.48 15.35 0.67
N GLN A 186 10.80 15.28 0.43
CA GLN A 186 11.81 15.49 1.48
C GLN A 186 11.65 16.85 2.18
N ARG A 187 11.41 17.93 1.41
CA ARG A 187 11.14 19.26 1.98
C ARG A 187 9.87 19.28 2.85
N MET A 188 8.82 18.56 2.46
CA MET A 188 7.60 18.45 3.27
C MET A 188 7.83 17.60 4.53
N GLU A 189 8.58 16.51 4.43
CA GLU A 189 8.95 15.67 5.58
C GLU A 189 9.78 16.46 6.60
N GLU A 190 10.74 17.26 6.16
CA GLU A 190 11.49 18.16 7.03
C GLU A 190 10.59 19.19 7.71
N LYS A 191 9.64 19.76 6.97
CA LYS A 191 8.65 20.69 7.53
C LYS A 191 7.77 20.01 8.59
N ILE A 192 7.34 18.77 8.35
CA ILE A 192 6.59 17.98 9.33
C ILE A 192 7.45 17.68 10.55
N LYS A 193 8.73 17.30 10.38
CA LYS A 193 9.66 17.08 11.49
C LYS A 193 9.85 18.35 12.34
N ASN A 194 9.98 19.51 11.71
CA ASN A 194 10.06 20.80 12.40
C ASN A 194 8.79 21.11 13.17
N LEU A 195 7.61 21.01 12.54
CA LEU A 195 6.31 21.23 13.19
C LEU A 195 6.04 20.24 14.33
N THR A 196 6.54 19.01 14.20
CA THR A 196 6.44 18.00 15.25
C THR A 196 7.31 18.38 16.45
N ARG A 197 8.55 18.83 16.22
CA ARG A 197 9.43 19.37 17.26
C ARG A 197 8.81 20.59 17.95
N GLU A 198 8.33 21.57 17.19
CA GLU A 198 7.65 22.75 17.75
C GLU A 198 6.41 22.37 18.57
N ASN A 199 5.61 21.38 18.12
CA ASN A 199 4.48 20.88 18.89
C ASN A 199 4.89 20.21 20.20
N VAL A 200 5.98 19.45 20.21
CA VAL A 200 6.53 18.85 21.44
C VAL A 200 7.02 19.95 22.38
N GLU A 201 7.78 20.93 21.89
CA GLU A 201 8.23 22.08 22.69
C GLU A 201 7.06 22.90 23.25
N MET A 202 5.98 23.12 22.47
CA MET A 202 4.78 23.78 22.96
C MET A 202 4.06 22.96 24.04
N LYS A 203 3.98 21.63 23.87
CA LYS A 203 3.42 20.73 24.89
C LYS A 203 4.27 20.71 26.16
N GLU A 204 5.59 20.70 26.04
CA GLU A 204 6.50 20.80 27.17
C GLU A 204 6.34 22.13 27.89
N LYS A 205 6.28 23.26 27.17
CA LYS A 205 5.99 24.59 27.74
C LYS A 205 4.64 24.62 28.46
N LEU A 206 3.58 24.07 27.87
CA LEU A 206 2.26 23.96 28.51
C LEU A 206 2.29 23.04 29.76
N SER A 207 3.05 21.95 29.72
CA SER A 207 3.18 21.02 30.85
C SER A 207 4.03 21.61 31.99
N ALA A 208 5.08 22.37 31.67
CA ALA A 208 5.89 23.12 32.63
C ALA A 208 5.10 24.30 33.22
N GLN A 209 4.14 24.86 32.48
CA GLN A 209 3.18 25.83 32.99
C GLN A 209 2.11 25.16 33.88
N ALA A 210 1.79 23.88 33.66
CA ALA A 210 0.87 23.12 34.51
C ALA A 210 1.48 22.70 35.87
N SER A 211 2.82 22.65 36.01
CA SER A 211 3.51 22.37 37.27
C SER A 211 3.71 23.60 38.16
N LEU A 212 3.52 24.82 37.64
CA LEU A 212 3.30 26.04 38.42
C LEU A 212 1.80 26.29 38.56
N LYS A 213 1.20 25.75 39.65
CA LYS A 213 -0.17 26.02 40.15
C LYS A 213 -1.24 26.21 39.05
N ARG A 214 -2.05 25.18 38.83
CA ARG A 214 -3.34 25.27 38.12
C ARG A 214 -4.12 26.50 38.58
N HIS A 215 -4.07 27.57 37.78
CA HIS A 215 -5.07 28.62 37.72
C HIS A 215 -5.74 28.44 36.36
N THR A 216 -6.92 27.85 36.36
CA THR A 216 -7.72 27.65 35.14
C THR A 216 -9.02 28.42 35.28
N SER A 217 -8.90 29.74 35.42
CA SER A 217 -9.89 30.74 34.98
C SER A 217 -9.41 32.13 35.40
N LEU A 218 -9.86 33.18 34.70
CA LEU A 218 -9.70 34.58 35.12
C LEU A 218 -10.42 34.87 36.46
N ASN A 219 -11.32 33.97 36.88
CA ASN A 219 -11.99 33.98 38.18
C ASN A 219 -11.05 33.58 39.33
N ASP A 220 -10.03 32.74 39.11
CA ASP A 220 -9.17 32.25 40.22
C ASP A 220 -8.22 33.34 40.75
N LEU A 221 -7.84 34.31 39.92
CA LEU A 221 -7.08 35.49 40.34
C LEU A 221 -7.95 36.50 41.11
N SER A 222 -9.26 36.57 40.80
CA SER A 222 -10.22 37.30 41.63
C SER A 222 -10.39 36.59 42.95
N LEU A 223 -10.65 35.27 42.95
CA LEU A 223 -10.88 34.51 44.18
C LEU A 223 -9.70 34.57 45.15
N THR A 224 -8.46 34.46 44.66
CA THR A 224 -7.27 34.55 45.52
C THR A 224 -7.03 35.94 46.08
N ARG A 225 -7.39 36.99 45.33
CA ARG A 225 -7.40 38.37 45.81
C ARG A 225 -8.53 38.61 46.81
N ASP A 226 -9.71 38.09 46.52
CA ASP A 226 -10.91 38.20 47.36
C ASP A 226 -10.71 37.42 48.68
N GLU A 227 -10.03 36.27 48.65
CA GLU A 227 -9.65 35.50 49.86
C GLU A 227 -8.64 36.26 50.73
N GLN A 228 -7.65 36.93 50.13
CA GLN A 228 -6.70 37.77 50.86
C GLN A 228 -7.38 39.01 51.46
N GLU A 229 -8.34 39.60 50.74
CA GLU A 229 -9.14 40.75 51.20
C GLU A 229 -10.08 40.34 52.34
N ILE A 230 -10.68 39.15 52.26
CA ILE A 230 -11.48 38.54 53.35
C ILE A 230 -10.62 38.23 54.57
N GLU A 231 -9.41 37.71 54.40
CA GLU A 231 -8.50 37.43 55.53
C GLU A 231 -8.07 38.72 56.23
N PHE A 232 -7.75 39.76 55.45
CA PHE A 232 -7.45 41.09 55.98
C PHE A 232 -8.63 41.69 56.76
N LEU A 233 -9.85 41.61 56.21
CA LEU A 233 -11.06 42.08 56.89
C LEU A 233 -11.36 41.27 58.16
N ARG A 234 -11.11 39.96 58.17
CA ARG A 234 -11.25 39.13 59.38
C ARG A 234 -10.26 39.52 60.47
N LEU A 235 -9.02 39.83 60.10
CA LEU A 235 -8.02 40.33 61.04
C LEU A 235 -8.44 41.69 61.63
N GLN A 236 -8.96 42.58 60.78
CA GLN A 236 -9.45 43.90 61.21
C GLN A 236 -10.67 43.78 62.13
N VAL A 237 -11.59 42.86 61.85
CA VAL A 237 -12.73 42.57 62.74
C VAL A 237 -12.26 42.00 64.07
N LEU A 238 -11.25 41.11 64.08
CA LEU A 238 -10.65 40.60 65.32
C LEU A 238 -9.99 41.71 66.14
N GLU A 239 -9.29 42.64 65.48
CA GLU A 239 -8.67 43.79 66.13
C GLU A 239 -9.73 44.75 66.69
N GLN A 240 -10.79 45.04 65.92
CA GLN A 240 -11.93 45.83 66.39
C GLN A 240 -12.65 45.13 67.54
N GLN A 241 -12.81 43.81 67.51
CA GLN A 241 -13.39 43.04 68.60
C GLN A 241 -12.52 43.12 69.86
N HIS A 242 -11.20 43.05 69.73
CA HIS A 242 -10.29 43.25 70.87
C HIS A 242 -10.40 44.66 71.45
N VAL A 243 -10.53 45.69 70.61
CA VAL A 243 -10.76 47.07 71.07
C VAL A 243 -12.12 47.22 71.74
N ILE A 244 -13.17 46.59 71.20
CA ILE A 244 -14.50 46.54 71.82
C ILE A 244 -14.41 45.84 73.17
N ASP A 245 -13.75 44.69 73.27
CA ASP A 245 -13.59 43.94 74.52
C ASP A 245 -12.79 44.74 75.56
N ASP A 246 -11.74 45.47 75.15
CA ASP A 246 -10.97 46.39 75.99
C ASP A 246 -11.80 47.60 76.48
N LEU A 247 -12.73 48.09 75.65
CA LEU A 247 -13.69 49.13 76.02
C LEU A 247 -14.83 48.59 76.91
N SER A 248 -15.29 47.36 76.66
CA SER A 248 -16.30 46.67 77.47
C SER A 248 -15.78 46.31 78.86
N LEU A 249 -14.47 46.10 79.02
CA LEU A 249 -13.80 45.97 80.33
C LEU A 249 -13.63 47.30 81.06
N LYS A 250 -13.76 48.45 80.36
CA LYS A 250 -13.76 49.80 80.94
C LYS A 250 -15.18 50.36 80.99
N HIS A 251 -15.94 49.98 82.03
CA HIS A 251 -17.21 50.59 82.49
C HIS A 251 -17.78 51.67 81.54
N VAL A 252 -18.55 51.22 80.55
CA VAL A 252 -19.46 52.10 79.80
C VAL A 252 -20.52 52.56 80.80
N VAL A 253 -20.45 53.83 81.20
CA VAL A 253 -21.47 54.46 82.03
C VAL A 253 -22.71 54.68 81.14
N GLU A 254 -23.68 53.77 81.29
CA GLU A 254 -25.02 53.89 80.72
C GLU A 254 -25.70 55.16 81.26
N THR A 255 -25.81 56.21 80.44
CA THR A 255 -26.81 57.26 80.65
C THR A 255 -28.16 56.76 80.13
N PHE A 256 -28.91 56.18 81.06
CA PHE A 256 -30.28 55.70 80.92
C PHE A 256 -31.27 56.88 80.78
N PHE A 257 -31.99 56.94 79.66
CA PHE A 257 -33.27 57.64 79.47
C PHE A 257 -33.86 57.07 78.16
N GLY A 258 -35.00 56.40 78.06
CA GLY A 258 -36.10 56.15 78.97
C GLY A 258 -37.40 56.17 78.14
N PHE A 259 -37.89 54.97 77.78
CA PHE A 259 -39.27 54.62 77.30
C PHE A 259 -39.76 55.29 75.99
N ASP A 260 -40.58 54.67 75.14
CA ASP A 260 -41.69 53.75 75.41
C ASP A 260 -42.08 52.88 74.18
N GLU A 261 -42.79 51.78 74.45
CA GLU A 261 -43.30 50.78 73.50
C GLU A 261 -44.53 51.23 72.70
N GLU A 262 -44.80 50.48 71.61
CA GLU A 262 -46.04 50.39 70.81
C GLU A 262 -46.29 51.45 69.72
N SER A 263 -45.99 51.13 68.46
CA SER A 263 -47.01 51.06 67.39
C SER A 263 -46.43 50.58 66.05
N VAL A 264 -47.25 49.79 65.37
CA VAL A 264 -47.04 49.05 64.14
C VAL A 264 -47.19 49.96 62.91
N ASP A 265 -46.45 49.64 61.83
CA ASP A 265 -46.65 50.02 60.43
C ASP A 265 -46.42 51.48 59.95
N SER A 266 -45.97 51.52 58.69
CA SER A 266 -45.99 52.61 57.70
C SER A 266 -44.78 53.55 57.59
N GLU A 267 -44.12 53.42 56.41
CA GLU A 267 -43.64 54.48 55.50
C GLU A 267 -43.22 55.84 56.07
N THR A 268 -42.00 56.31 55.75
CA THR A 268 -41.79 57.75 55.48
C THR A 268 -40.50 58.05 54.71
N LEU A 269 -40.66 58.90 53.70
CA LEU A 269 -39.66 59.83 53.14
C LEU A 269 -39.29 60.91 54.16
N SER A 270 -38.08 61.48 53.99
CA SER A 270 -37.62 62.86 54.24
C SER A 270 -38.11 63.64 55.47
N GLU A 271 -37.20 64.12 56.33
CA GLU A 271 -36.83 65.55 56.44
C GLU A 271 -35.93 65.89 57.66
N THR A 272 -35.02 66.83 57.38
CA THR A 272 -34.36 67.88 58.18
C THR A 272 -34.61 68.07 59.69
N SER A 273 -33.46 68.24 60.38
CA SER A 273 -33.08 69.33 61.33
C SER A 273 -33.62 69.41 62.76
N TYR A 274 -32.71 69.70 63.69
CA TYR A 274 -32.87 70.52 64.91
C TYR A 274 -31.58 71.37 65.00
N ASN A 275 -31.48 72.70 65.04
CA ASN A 275 -32.22 73.86 65.59
C ASN A 275 -32.19 74.03 67.12
N THR A 276 -31.38 75.03 67.55
CA THR A 276 -31.51 76.02 68.65
C THR A 276 -31.73 75.50 70.10
N ASP A 277 -31.12 76.02 71.17
CA ASP A 277 -31.18 77.42 71.63
C ASP A 277 -30.38 77.61 72.95
N ARG A 278 -30.14 78.88 73.33
CA ARG A 278 -29.90 79.46 74.69
C ARG A 278 -28.51 79.87 75.25
N THR A 279 -28.33 81.20 75.20
CA THR A 279 -28.02 82.18 76.29
C THR A 279 -26.60 82.41 76.87
N ASP A 280 -26.20 83.68 76.76
CA ASP A 280 -25.54 84.57 77.75
C ASP A 280 -24.13 84.25 78.30
N ARG A 281 -23.13 85.08 77.91
CA ARG A 281 -22.53 86.16 78.74
C ARG A 281 -21.25 86.75 78.12
N THR A 282 -21.22 88.08 77.95
CA THR A 282 -20.01 88.95 77.94
C THR A 282 -19.40 88.99 79.36
N PRO A 283 -18.10 89.26 79.62
CA PRO A 283 -17.22 90.33 79.07
C PRO A 283 -15.80 89.81 78.68
N ALA A 284 -14.87 90.48 77.99
CA ALA A 284 -14.31 91.82 78.19
C ALA A 284 -13.50 92.31 76.95
N THR A 285 -13.16 93.59 77.00
CA THR A 285 -12.58 94.53 76.03
C THR A 285 -11.06 94.30 75.72
N PRO A 286 -10.31 95.25 75.09
CA PRO A 286 -10.06 95.34 73.63
C PRO A 286 -8.56 95.58 73.28
N GLU A 287 -8.00 95.10 72.17
CA GLU A 287 -6.85 95.81 71.56
C GLU A 287 -6.95 95.76 70.03
N GLU A 288 -6.86 96.94 69.41
CA GLU A 288 -6.76 97.15 67.97
C GLU A 288 -5.44 96.56 67.46
N ASP A 289 -5.46 95.88 66.31
CA ASP A 289 -4.28 95.87 65.43
C ASP A 289 -4.72 95.82 63.95
N LEU A 290 -4.11 96.72 63.19
CA LEU A 290 -4.45 97.17 61.84
C LEU A 290 -4.10 96.15 60.73
N ASP A 291 -4.52 94.89 60.88
CA ASP A 291 -4.29 93.81 59.90
C ASP A 291 -5.59 93.19 59.33
N ASP A 292 -6.76 93.66 59.76
CA ASP A 292 -8.06 93.08 59.37
C ASP A 292 -8.58 93.56 58.00
N THR A 293 -8.10 94.69 57.47
CA THR A 293 -8.58 95.22 56.17
C THR A 293 -8.03 94.45 54.97
N THR A 294 -6.78 93.98 55.03
CA THR A 294 -6.15 93.17 53.96
C THR A 294 -6.71 91.75 53.93
N ALA A 295 -6.94 91.13 55.10
CA ALA A 295 -7.59 89.82 55.20
C ALA A 295 -9.04 89.85 54.70
N ARG A 296 -9.76 90.96 54.92
CA ARG A 296 -11.12 91.20 54.40
C ARG A 296 -11.15 91.27 52.87
N GLU A 297 -10.23 92.02 52.27
CA GLU A 297 -10.14 92.16 50.80
C GLU A 297 -9.70 90.86 50.11
N GLU A 298 -8.76 90.10 50.70
CA GLU A 298 -8.41 88.76 50.21
C GLU A 298 -9.57 87.76 50.31
N ALA A 299 -10.34 87.80 51.41
CA ALA A 299 -11.52 86.97 51.57
C ALA A 299 -12.61 87.29 50.52
N ASP A 300 -12.81 88.57 50.21
CA ASP A 300 -13.77 89.00 49.19
C ASP A 300 -13.32 88.60 47.77
N LEU A 301 -12.02 88.68 47.46
CA LEU A 301 -11.46 88.19 46.20
C LEU A 301 -11.57 86.66 46.07
N ARG A 302 -11.32 85.93 47.17
CA ARG A 302 -11.48 84.47 47.22
C ARG A 302 -12.94 84.06 47.05
N PHE A 303 -13.88 84.79 47.66
CA PHE A 303 -15.31 84.57 47.48
C PHE A 303 -15.73 84.82 46.02
N CYS A 304 -15.22 85.88 45.39
CA CYS A 304 -15.46 86.15 43.97
C CYS A 304 -14.89 85.06 43.05
N GLN A 305 -13.69 84.56 43.34
CA GLN A 305 -13.09 83.43 42.61
C GLN A 305 -13.91 82.15 42.77
N LEU A 306 -14.27 81.79 44.01
CA LEU A 306 -15.06 80.61 44.30
C LEU A 306 -16.44 80.66 43.64
N THR A 307 -17.05 81.85 43.56
CA THR A 307 -18.32 82.05 42.85
C THR A 307 -18.16 81.84 41.34
N ARG A 308 -17.06 82.31 40.75
CA ARG A 308 -16.76 82.07 39.32
C ARG A 308 -16.48 80.60 39.03
N GLU A 309 -15.74 79.92 39.91
CA GLU A 309 -15.49 78.48 39.82
C GLU A 309 -16.76 77.66 39.99
N TYR A 310 -17.62 78.01 40.94
CA TYR A 310 -18.92 77.37 41.14
C TYR A 310 -19.81 77.52 39.89
N GLN A 311 -19.87 78.71 39.29
CA GLN A 311 -20.59 78.92 38.04
C GLN A 311 -19.95 78.17 36.86
N ALA A 312 -18.62 78.09 36.80
CA ALA A 312 -17.91 77.31 35.78
C ALA A 312 -18.21 75.81 35.93
N LEU A 313 -18.25 75.32 37.17
CA LEU A 313 -18.60 73.94 37.50
C LEU A 313 -20.06 73.65 37.17
N GLN A 314 -20.99 74.54 37.48
CA GLN A 314 -22.40 74.41 37.08
C GLN A 314 -22.56 74.37 35.56
N ARG A 315 -21.82 75.21 34.81
CA ARG A 315 -21.80 75.14 33.34
C ARG A 315 -21.17 73.85 32.84
N ALA A 316 -20.08 73.39 33.43
CA ALA A 316 -19.44 72.13 33.08
C ALA A 316 -20.35 70.92 33.38
N TYR A 317 -21.09 70.95 34.48
CA TYR A 317 -22.07 69.94 34.86
C TYR A 317 -23.27 69.96 33.90
N ALA A 318 -23.76 71.14 33.51
CA ALA A 318 -24.80 71.27 32.50
C ALA A 318 -24.35 70.75 31.13
N LEU A 319 -23.11 71.04 30.71
CA LEU A 319 -22.53 70.52 29.47
C LEU A 319 -22.27 69.02 29.51
N LEU A 320 -21.85 68.48 30.66
CA LEU A 320 -21.76 67.03 30.88
C LEU A 320 -23.14 66.39 30.84
N GLN A 321 -24.16 67.03 31.42
CA GLN A 321 -25.53 66.53 31.39
C GLN A 321 -26.16 66.67 30.00
N GLU A 322 -25.69 67.60 29.17
CA GLU A 322 -26.05 67.71 27.74
C GLU A 322 -25.29 66.66 26.89
N GLN A 323 -24.02 66.36 27.20
CA GLN A 323 -23.24 65.29 26.54
C GLN A 323 -23.68 63.88 26.96
N VAL A 324 -24.09 63.67 28.21
CA VAL A 324 -24.58 62.40 28.76
C VAL A 324 -26.10 62.26 28.54
N GLY A 325 -26.83 63.37 28.42
CA GLY A 325 -28.28 63.42 28.16
C GLY A 325 -28.67 63.32 26.68
N GLY A 326 -27.70 63.19 25.78
CA GLY A 326 -27.93 62.92 24.36
C GLY A 326 -27.75 61.45 24.01
N THR A 327 -28.83 60.66 24.13
CA THR A 327 -29.03 59.30 23.53
C THR A 327 -28.47 58.05 24.23
N LEU A 328 -28.64 57.91 25.54
CA LEU A 328 -29.06 56.60 26.05
C LEU A 328 -30.58 56.55 26.03
N ASP A 329 -31.13 56.38 24.82
CA ASP A 329 -32.51 55.93 24.68
C ASP A 329 -32.55 54.55 25.34
N ALA A 330 -33.01 54.51 26.59
CA ALA A 330 -33.01 53.30 27.41
C ALA A 330 -33.76 52.16 26.70
N GLU A 331 -34.73 52.47 25.82
CA GLU A 331 -35.36 51.48 24.96
C GLU A 331 -34.44 51.00 23.84
N ARG A 332 -33.66 51.87 23.18
CA ARG A 332 -32.65 51.43 22.20
C ARG A 332 -31.54 50.63 22.87
N GLU A 333 -31.07 51.04 24.02
CA GLU A 333 -30.02 50.33 24.75
C GLU A 333 -30.54 48.97 25.26
N ALA A 334 -31.78 48.91 25.75
CA ALA A 334 -32.46 47.66 26.07
C ALA A 334 -32.63 46.76 24.84
N ARG A 335 -33.10 47.29 23.69
CA ARG A 335 -33.21 46.53 22.44
C ARG A 335 -31.86 46.06 21.91
N THR A 336 -30.80 46.84 22.09
CA THR A 336 -29.45 46.46 21.69
C THR A 336 -28.91 45.37 22.61
N ARG A 337 -29.16 45.46 23.92
CA ARG A 337 -28.85 44.39 24.89
C ARG A 337 -29.62 43.11 24.59
N GLU A 338 -30.94 43.19 24.32
CA GLU A 338 -31.77 42.04 23.95
C GLU A 338 -31.31 41.40 22.63
N GLN A 339 -30.96 42.21 21.63
CA GLN A 339 -30.43 41.73 20.36
C GLN A 339 -29.08 41.03 20.54
N LEU A 340 -28.16 41.60 21.31
CA LEU A 340 -26.87 40.98 21.63
C LEU A 340 -27.06 39.70 22.45
N GLN A 341 -28.04 39.64 23.34
CA GLN A 341 -28.38 38.45 24.11
C GLN A 341 -28.97 37.35 23.21
N ALA A 342 -29.82 37.71 22.25
CA ALA A 342 -30.35 36.78 21.26
C ALA A 342 -29.26 36.26 20.31
N ASP A 343 -28.32 37.10 19.90
CA ASP A 343 -27.19 36.70 19.04
C ASP A 343 -26.19 35.82 19.81
N LEU A 344 -25.96 36.10 21.09
CA LEU A 344 -25.14 35.27 21.99
C LEU A 344 -25.75 33.87 22.15
N LEU A 345 -27.06 33.79 22.41
CA LEU A 345 -27.78 32.50 22.48
C LEU A 345 -27.72 31.74 21.16
N ARG A 346 -27.83 32.43 20.02
CA ARG A 346 -27.75 31.82 18.68
C ARG A 346 -26.35 31.29 18.38
N CYS A 347 -25.31 32.02 18.79
CA CYS A 347 -23.93 31.57 18.68
C CYS A 347 -23.66 30.37 19.60
N GLN A 348 -24.18 30.37 20.83
CA GLN A 348 -24.08 29.24 21.75
C GLN A 348 -24.74 27.99 21.18
N ALA A 349 -25.98 28.08 20.69
CA ALA A 349 -26.65 26.96 20.04
C ALA A 349 -25.85 26.43 18.84
N LYS A 350 -25.29 27.33 18.03
CA LYS A 350 -24.44 26.94 16.89
C LYS A 350 -23.12 26.29 17.31
N ILE A 351 -22.54 26.71 18.42
CA ILE A 351 -21.35 26.07 19.01
C ILE A 351 -21.73 24.68 19.50
N GLU A 352 -22.83 24.52 20.23
CA GLU A 352 -23.32 23.22 20.70
C GLU A 352 -23.64 22.26 19.55
N ASP A 353 -24.26 22.75 18.47
CA ASP A 353 -24.52 21.95 17.26
C ASP A 353 -23.23 21.55 16.56
N LEU A 354 -22.25 22.46 16.47
CA LEU A 354 -20.94 22.15 15.89
C LEU A 354 -20.16 21.17 16.76
N GLU A 355 -20.25 21.28 18.08
CA GLU A 355 -19.64 20.34 19.04
C GLU A 355 -20.30 18.97 18.96
N LYS A 356 -21.63 18.89 18.88
CA LYS A 356 -22.37 17.64 18.62
C LYS A 356 -21.97 17.02 17.29
N LEU A 357 -21.90 17.82 16.21
CA LEU A 357 -21.43 17.37 14.91
C LEU A 357 -19.96 16.90 14.95
N LEU A 358 -19.12 17.49 15.80
CA LEU A 358 -17.72 17.08 15.99
C LEU A 358 -17.61 15.76 16.76
N VAL A 359 -18.48 15.57 17.75
CA VAL A 359 -18.60 14.33 18.53
C VAL A 359 -19.22 13.20 17.69
N GLU A 360 -20.23 13.49 16.89
CA GLU A 360 -20.88 12.55 15.95
C GLU A 360 -19.97 12.21 14.75
N LYS A 361 -19.16 13.17 14.27
CA LYS A 361 -18.02 12.90 13.36
C LYS A 361 -16.80 12.31 14.08
N GLY A 362 -17.01 11.72 15.26
CA GLY A 362 -15.98 11.25 16.20
C GLY A 362 -14.70 10.82 15.49
N GLN A 363 -13.62 11.60 15.69
CA GLN A 363 -12.27 11.44 15.12
C GLN A 363 -12.14 10.24 14.17
N ASP A 364 -12.66 10.38 12.95
CA ASP A 364 -12.54 9.46 11.82
C ASP A 364 -12.11 8.03 12.23
N SER A 365 -12.98 7.28 12.94
CA SER A 365 -12.65 5.98 13.57
C SER A 365 -11.94 5.03 12.61
N LYS A 366 -12.35 5.08 11.33
CA LYS A 366 -11.72 4.32 10.24
C LYS A 366 -10.28 4.75 9.99
N TRP A 367 -9.97 6.03 9.97
CA TRP A 367 -8.60 6.53 9.83
C TRP A 367 -7.71 6.11 11.01
N VAL A 368 -8.24 6.12 12.24
CA VAL A 368 -7.50 5.65 13.42
C VAL A 368 -7.23 4.14 13.33
N GLU A 369 -8.22 3.36 12.93
CA GLU A 369 -8.09 1.91 12.70
C GLU A 369 -7.11 1.59 11.56
N GLU A 370 -7.18 2.30 10.43
CA GLU A 370 -6.28 2.16 9.29
C GLU A 370 -4.84 2.55 9.67
N LYS A 371 -4.67 3.64 10.43
CA LYS A 371 -3.37 4.05 10.95
C LYS A 371 -2.78 2.99 11.90
N GLN A 372 -3.60 2.42 12.77
CA GLN A 372 -3.15 1.35 13.68
C GLN A 372 -2.80 0.07 12.91
N LEU A 373 -3.56 -0.28 11.87
CA LEU A 373 -3.24 -1.39 10.99
C LEU A 373 -1.92 -1.17 10.25
N LEU A 374 -1.70 0.04 9.71
CA LEU A 374 -0.45 0.43 9.05
C LEU A 374 0.76 0.41 9.99
N ILE A 375 0.57 0.71 11.27
CA ILE A 375 1.65 0.61 12.27
C ILE A 375 2.01 -0.85 12.51
N ARG A 376 1.03 -1.74 12.64
CA ARG A 376 1.28 -3.19 12.82
C ARG A 376 1.96 -3.79 11.60
N THR A 377 1.46 -3.49 10.40
CA THR A 377 2.09 -4.00 9.17
C THR A 377 3.52 -3.47 8.98
N ASN A 378 3.79 -2.22 9.34
CA ASN A 378 5.16 -1.70 9.32
C ASN A 378 6.07 -2.39 10.35
N GLN A 379 5.55 -2.75 11.54
CA GLN A 379 6.30 -3.55 12.51
C GLN A 379 6.64 -4.94 11.96
N ASP A 380 5.66 -5.64 11.37
CA ASP A 380 5.89 -6.95 10.76
C ASP A 380 6.92 -6.88 9.61
N LEU A 381 6.87 -5.81 8.82
CA LEU A 381 7.84 -5.56 7.74
C LEU A 381 9.23 -5.27 8.29
N LEU A 382 9.36 -4.49 9.37
CA LEU A 382 10.64 -4.24 10.03
C LEU A 382 11.26 -5.53 10.58
N GLU A 383 10.46 -6.38 11.23
CA GLU A 383 10.93 -7.68 11.72
C GLU A 383 11.33 -8.62 10.57
N LYS A 384 10.62 -8.56 9.44
CA LYS A 384 10.97 -9.31 8.23
C LYS A 384 12.27 -8.81 7.61
N ILE A 385 12.46 -7.50 7.51
CA ILE A 385 13.71 -6.89 7.04
C ILE A 385 14.87 -7.32 7.93
N TYR A 386 14.71 -7.22 9.26
CA TYR A 386 15.75 -7.62 10.20
C TYR A 386 16.13 -9.10 10.07
N ARG A 387 15.16 -10.00 9.88
CA ARG A 387 15.44 -11.41 9.59
C ARG A 387 16.21 -11.60 8.28
N LEU A 388 15.79 -10.92 7.22
CA LEU A 388 16.47 -10.99 5.93
C LEU A 388 17.89 -10.43 6.00
N GLU A 389 18.15 -9.39 6.78
CA GLU A 389 19.49 -8.86 7.02
C GLU A 389 20.37 -9.86 7.78
N MET A 390 19.81 -10.60 8.74
CA MET A 390 20.53 -11.67 9.43
C MET A 390 20.87 -12.83 8.48
N GLU A 391 19.90 -13.26 7.66
CA GLU A 391 20.13 -14.28 6.63
C GLU A 391 21.17 -13.82 5.59
N GLU A 392 21.12 -12.56 5.14
CA GLU A 392 22.12 -11.99 4.23
C GLU A 392 23.52 -12.02 4.84
N ASN A 393 23.65 -11.64 6.12
CA ASN A 393 24.94 -11.68 6.82
C ASN A 393 25.45 -13.11 6.98
N GLN A 394 24.56 -14.07 7.26
CA GLN A 394 24.93 -15.47 7.33
C GLN A 394 25.42 -15.97 5.97
N LEU A 395 24.69 -15.70 4.88
CA LEU A 395 25.08 -16.09 3.53
C LEU A 395 26.40 -15.43 3.09
N LYS A 396 26.66 -14.18 3.50
CA LYS A 396 27.95 -13.53 3.24
C LYS A 396 29.11 -14.26 3.93
N ASN A 397 28.91 -14.71 5.16
CA ASN A 397 29.92 -15.47 5.88
C ASN A 397 30.15 -16.83 5.20
N GLU A 398 29.08 -17.56 4.86
CA GLU A 398 29.18 -18.84 4.14
C GLU A 398 29.87 -18.68 2.77
N MET A 399 29.59 -17.60 2.06
CA MET A 399 30.29 -17.26 0.81
C MET A 399 31.78 -16.99 1.03
N GLN A 400 32.15 -16.33 2.13
CA GLN A 400 33.55 -16.08 2.46
C GLN A 400 34.26 -17.39 2.81
N ASP A 401 33.65 -18.25 3.64
CA ASP A 401 34.18 -19.57 3.97
C ASP A 401 34.41 -20.43 2.72
N ALA A 402 33.46 -20.38 1.77
CA ALA A 402 33.59 -21.09 0.49
C ALA A 402 34.74 -20.55 -0.37
N LYS A 403 35.00 -19.24 -0.36
CA LYS A 403 36.16 -18.64 -1.04
C LYS A 403 37.47 -19.09 -0.41
N ASP A 404 37.56 -19.04 0.91
CA ASP A 404 38.76 -19.44 1.65
C ASP A 404 39.06 -20.94 1.42
N GLN A 405 38.02 -21.78 1.37
CA GLN A 405 38.14 -23.19 0.98
C GLN A 405 38.62 -23.36 -0.47
N ASN A 406 38.11 -22.55 -1.40
CA ASN A 406 38.53 -22.62 -2.81
C ASN A 406 39.99 -22.21 -2.98
N GLU A 407 40.43 -21.15 -2.30
CA GLU A 407 41.84 -20.75 -2.27
C GLU A 407 42.72 -21.88 -1.72
N LEU A 408 42.30 -22.54 -0.63
CA LEU A 408 43.02 -23.69 -0.07
C LEU A 408 43.12 -24.86 -1.06
N LEU A 409 42.04 -25.13 -1.80
CA LEU A 409 42.01 -26.16 -2.83
C LEU A 409 42.94 -25.82 -4.00
N GLU A 410 43.00 -24.55 -4.42
CA GLU A 410 43.95 -24.09 -5.45
C GLU A 410 45.40 -24.33 -4.99
N PHE A 411 45.74 -24.00 -3.74
CA PHE A 411 47.07 -24.33 -3.20
C PHE A 411 47.33 -25.83 -3.18
N ARG A 412 46.34 -26.64 -2.83
CA ARG A 412 46.47 -28.10 -2.81
C ARG A 412 46.67 -28.67 -4.22
N VAL A 413 45.97 -28.15 -5.22
CA VAL A 413 46.16 -28.53 -6.63
C VAL A 413 47.58 -28.22 -7.08
N LEU A 414 48.07 -27.00 -6.83
CA LEU A 414 49.45 -26.62 -7.16
C LEU A 414 50.49 -27.52 -6.47
N GLU A 415 50.26 -27.90 -5.21
CA GLU A 415 51.13 -28.83 -4.48
C GLU A 415 51.12 -30.24 -5.10
N LEU A 416 49.96 -30.70 -5.58
CA LEU A 416 49.81 -31.99 -6.26
C LEU A 416 50.47 -31.98 -7.65
N GLU A 417 50.32 -30.90 -8.42
CA GLU A 417 50.99 -30.71 -9.71
C GLU A 417 52.53 -30.69 -9.57
N GLU A 418 53.05 -30.02 -8.55
CA GLU A 418 54.50 -30.00 -8.27
C GLU A 418 55.00 -31.38 -7.82
N ARG A 419 54.19 -32.13 -7.05
CA ARG A 419 54.49 -33.54 -6.72
C ARG A 419 54.49 -34.42 -7.95
N GLU A 420 53.57 -34.23 -8.88
CA GLU A 420 53.51 -34.96 -10.15
C GLU A 420 54.78 -34.67 -10.98
N ARG A 421 55.18 -33.39 -11.11
CA ARG A 421 56.44 -33.03 -11.79
C ARG A 421 57.69 -33.67 -11.19
N ARG A 422 57.72 -33.84 -9.86
CA ARG A 422 58.86 -34.42 -9.12
C ARG A 422 58.82 -35.94 -9.02
N SER A 423 57.71 -36.57 -9.39
CA SER A 423 57.57 -38.01 -9.36
C SER A 423 58.30 -38.63 -10.56
N PRO A 424 58.98 -39.78 -10.41
CA PRO A 424 59.52 -40.52 -11.56
C PRO A 424 58.37 -40.85 -12.50
N ALA A 425 58.53 -40.57 -13.80
CA ALA A 425 57.48 -40.75 -14.80
C ALA A 425 56.86 -42.16 -14.71
N PHE A 426 55.64 -42.23 -14.15
CA PHE A 426 54.78 -43.38 -14.32
C PHE A 426 54.30 -43.30 -15.77
N ASN A 427 54.89 -44.14 -16.65
CA ASN A 427 54.54 -44.21 -18.06
C ASN A 427 53.12 -44.78 -18.24
N LEU A 428 52.09 -44.00 -17.95
CA LEU A 428 50.75 -44.19 -18.50
C LEU A 428 50.64 -43.30 -19.73
N GLN A 429 50.71 -43.91 -20.91
CA GLN A 429 50.44 -43.23 -22.17
C GLN A 429 48.95 -42.86 -22.23
N ILE A 430 48.61 -41.67 -21.75
CA ILE A 430 47.30 -41.07 -22.01
C ILE A 430 47.35 -40.49 -23.42
N THR A 431 46.80 -41.24 -24.38
CA THR A 431 46.60 -40.76 -25.74
C THR A 431 45.70 -39.53 -25.73
N THR A 432 46.05 -38.50 -26.50
CA THR A 432 45.28 -37.26 -26.68
C THR A 432 43.81 -37.56 -27.00
N PHE A 433 42.90 -36.99 -26.21
CA PHE A 433 41.46 -37.23 -26.26
C PHE A 433 40.84 -36.63 -27.55
N PRO A 434 40.01 -37.37 -28.30
CA PRO A 434 39.16 -36.77 -29.31
C PRO A 434 38.00 -35.99 -28.66
N GLU A 435 37.62 -34.85 -29.25
CA GLU A 435 36.63 -33.86 -28.77
C GLU A 435 35.18 -34.36 -28.61
N ASN A 436 34.94 -35.67 -28.59
CA ASN A 436 33.62 -36.23 -28.29
C ASN A 436 33.46 -36.36 -26.77
N ASN A 437 32.35 -35.84 -26.23
CA ASN A 437 31.95 -35.74 -24.81
C ASN A 437 32.02 -37.03 -23.95
N SER A 438 32.61 -38.12 -24.42
CA SER A 438 32.83 -39.34 -23.65
C SER A 438 34.14 -39.25 -22.85
N SER A 439 34.05 -39.32 -21.53
CA SER A 439 35.23 -39.38 -20.66
C SER A 439 36.05 -40.65 -20.94
N ALA A 440 37.34 -40.64 -20.60
CA ALA A 440 38.24 -41.78 -20.72
C ALA A 440 37.66 -43.05 -20.07
N LEU A 441 37.02 -42.88 -18.92
CA LEU A 441 36.32 -43.92 -18.19
C LEU A 441 35.11 -44.44 -18.98
N GLN A 442 34.35 -43.55 -19.62
CA GLN A 442 33.18 -43.93 -20.41
C GLN A 442 33.55 -44.72 -21.68
N LEU A 443 34.68 -44.39 -22.31
CA LEU A 443 35.24 -45.15 -23.43
C LEU A 443 35.75 -46.52 -22.97
N PHE A 444 36.45 -46.58 -21.84
CA PHE A 444 36.94 -47.83 -21.28
C PHE A 444 35.79 -48.75 -20.84
N CYS A 445 34.78 -48.21 -20.16
CA CYS A 445 33.56 -48.93 -19.81
C CYS A 445 32.81 -49.43 -21.07
N HIS A 446 32.74 -48.63 -22.14
CA HIS A 446 32.16 -49.08 -23.41
C HIS A 446 32.95 -50.20 -24.08
N GLN A 447 34.28 -50.13 -24.06
CA GLN A 447 35.17 -51.16 -24.63
C GLN A 447 35.09 -52.48 -23.84
N GLU A 448 34.96 -52.40 -22.52
CA GLU A 448 34.75 -53.54 -21.63
C GLU A 448 33.27 -54.02 -21.60
N GLY A 449 32.37 -53.40 -22.38
CA GLY A 449 30.96 -53.78 -22.47
C GLY A 449 30.13 -53.45 -21.21
N VAL A 450 30.66 -52.62 -20.31
CA VAL A 450 29.98 -52.13 -19.10
C VAL A 450 28.97 -51.05 -19.50
N LYS A 451 27.68 -51.40 -19.45
CA LYS A 451 26.57 -50.51 -19.83
C LYS A 451 25.85 -49.91 -18.63
N ASP A 452 25.75 -50.66 -17.53
CA ASP A 452 25.12 -50.22 -16.29
C ASP A 452 26.10 -50.36 -15.12
N VAL A 453 26.42 -49.23 -14.50
CA VAL A 453 27.32 -49.14 -13.36
C VAL A 453 26.47 -49.03 -12.09
N ASN A 454 26.28 -50.14 -11.38
CA ASN A 454 25.57 -50.13 -10.11
C ASN A 454 26.56 -49.83 -8.97
N VAL A 455 26.49 -48.62 -8.43
CA VAL A 455 27.37 -48.15 -7.34
C VAL A 455 27.27 -49.06 -6.11
N SER A 456 26.08 -49.54 -5.76
CA SER A 456 25.89 -50.45 -4.62
C SER A 456 26.50 -51.84 -4.87
N GLU A 457 26.49 -52.33 -6.11
CA GLU A 457 27.16 -53.58 -6.47
C GLU A 457 28.68 -53.43 -6.47
N LEU A 458 29.18 -52.30 -6.95
CA LEU A 458 30.60 -51.96 -6.93
C LEU A 458 31.15 -51.80 -5.52
N MET A 459 30.41 -51.14 -4.62
CA MET A 459 30.78 -51.07 -3.19
C MET A 459 30.87 -52.47 -2.58
N LYS A 460 29.89 -53.36 -2.82
CA LYS A 460 29.96 -54.75 -2.32
C LYS A 460 31.18 -55.51 -2.85
N LYS A 461 31.51 -55.35 -4.14
CA LYS A 461 32.70 -55.99 -4.73
C LYS A 461 33.99 -55.40 -4.13
N LEU A 462 33.99 -54.10 -3.83
CA LEU A 462 35.12 -53.41 -3.24
C LEU A 462 35.34 -53.81 -1.77
N ASP A 463 34.26 -54.00 -1.00
CA ASP A 463 34.31 -54.52 0.37
C ASP A 463 34.91 -55.93 0.40
N ILE A 464 34.45 -56.82 -0.48
CA ILE A 464 35.00 -58.18 -0.63
C ILE A 464 36.49 -58.14 -1.02
N LEU A 465 36.87 -57.18 -1.88
CA LEU A 465 38.27 -57.01 -2.26
C LEU A 465 39.11 -56.50 -1.08
N GLY A 466 38.60 -55.55 -0.29
CA GLY A 466 39.26 -54.99 0.88
C GLY A 466 39.47 -55.99 2.02
N ASP A 467 38.59 -56.99 2.13
CA ASP A 467 38.72 -58.08 3.11
C ASP A 467 39.82 -59.11 2.75
N ASN A 468 40.44 -59.01 1.57
CA ASN A 468 41.55 -59.89 1.20
C ASN A 468 42.84 -59.50 1.93
N GLY A 469 43.30 -60.35 2.86
CA GLY A 469 44.53 -60.14 3.63
C GLY A 469 45.86 -60.18 2.87
N ASN A 470 45.85 -60.35 1.54
CA ASN A 470 47.03 -60.43 0.67
C ASN A 470 47.31 -59.14 -0.14
N LEU A 471 46.62 -58.04 0.17
CA LEU A 471 46.81 -56.76 -0.53
C LEU A 471 48.07 -56.04 -0.05
N ARG A 472 48.83 -55.46 -0.99
CA ARG A 472 49.92 -54.52 -0.70
C ARG A 472 49.36 -53.21 -0.16
N ASN A 473 50.15 -52.43 0.59
CA ASN A 473 49.73 -51.15 1.16
C ASN A 473 49.16 -50.17 0.11
N GLU A 474 49.75 -50.14 -1.09
CA GLU A 474 49.27 -49.30 -2.21
C GLU A 474 47.88 -49.72 -2.70
N GLU A 475 47.61 -51.04 -2.72
CA GLU A 475 46.33 -51.60 -3.15
C GLU A 475 45.24 -51.37 -2.08
N GLN A 476 45.60 -51.46 -0.80
CA GLN A 476 44.71 -51.12 0.31
C GLN A 476 44.29 -49.65 0.27
N VAL A 477 45.25 -48.74 0.04
CA VAL A 477 44.96 -47.30 -0.11
C VAL A 477 44.06 -47.04 -1.32
N ALA A 478 44.32 -47.68 -2.46
CA ALA A 478 43.48 -47.55 -3.65
C ALA A 478 42.05 -48.04 -3.42
N ILE A 479 41.87 -49.15 -2.69
CA ILE A 479 40.54 -49.69 -2.34
C ILE A 479 39.79 -48.71 -1.42
N ILE A 480 40.43 -48.16 -0.39
CA ILE A 480 39.81 -47.18 0.51
C ILE A 480 39.41 -45.89 -0.24
N GLN A 481 40.28 -45.41 -1.13
CA GLN A 481 40.00 -44.23 -1.95
C GLN A 481 38.83 -44.48 -2.90
N ALA A 482 38.80 -45.63 -3.60
CA ALA A 482 37.68 -46.02 -4.45
C ALA A 482 36.36 -46.11 -3.66
N GLY A 483 36.40 -46.62 -2.42
CA GLY A 483 35.21 -46.74 -1.57
C GLY A 483 34.67 -45.37 -1.16
N THR A 484 35.57 -44.43 -0.85
CA THR A 484 35.20 -43.04 -0.54
C THR A 484 34.55 -42.36 -1.75
N VAL A 485 35.10 -42.55 -2.95
CA VAL A 485 34.54 -42.00 -4.19
C VAL A 485 33.16 -42.59 -4.48
N LEU A 486 33.01 -43.92 -4.38
CA LEU A 486 31.71 -44.57 -4.60
C LEU A 486 30.65 -44.13 -3.59
N ALA A 487 31.01 -43.93 -2.32
CA ALA A 487 30.09 -43.42 -1.30
C ALA A 487 29.64 -41.98 -1.59
N LEU A 488 30.52 -41.13 -2.11
CA LEU A 488 30.17 -39.78 -2.57
C LEU A 488 29.25 -39.85 -3.80
N CYS A 489 29.55 -40.72 -4.77
CA CYS A 489 28.70 -40.94 -5.93
C CYS A 489 27.30 -41.41 -5.52
N GLU A 490 27.17 -42.31 -4.54
CA GLU A 490 25.87 -42.78 -4.05
C GLU A 490 25.05 -41.64 -3.42
N LYS A 491 25.70 -40.77 -2.62
CA LYS A 491 25.03 -39.58 -2.05
C LYS A 491 24.55 -38.62 -3.14
N TRP A 492 25.39 -38.37 -4.14
CA TRP A 492 25.05 -37.51 -5.27
C TRP A 492 23.90 -38.09 -6.11
N LEU A 493 23.91 -39.39 -6.38
CA LEU A 493 22.81 -40.06 -7.09
C LEU A 493 21.50 -39.95 -6.31
N LYS A 494 21.51 -40.20 -4.99
CA LYS A 494 20.31 -40.01 -4.15
C LYS A 494 19.79 -38.58 -4.16
N GLN A 495 20.70 -37.60 -4.17
CA GLN A 495 20.31 -36.20 -4.29
C GLN A 495 19.67 -35.91 -5.64
N ILE A 496 20.23 -36.41 -6.74
CA ILE A 496 19.68 -36.27 -8.09
C ILE A 496 18.29 -36.91 -8.16
N GLU A 497 18.14 -38.15 -7.71
CA GLU A 497 16.85 -38.85 -7.65
C GLU A 497 15.80 -38.07 -6.84
N GLY A 498 16.20 -37.50 -5.69
CA GLY A 498 15.33 -36.64 -4.88
C GLY A 498 14.91 -35.36 -5.62
N THR A 499 15.83 -34.71 -6.33
CA THR A 499 15.52 -33.53 -7.15
C THR A 499 14.65 -33.87 -8.35
N GLU A 500 14.86 -35.02 -8.99
CA GLU A 500 14.05 -35.51 -10.09
C GLU A 500 12.62 -35.75 -9.63
N ALA A 501 12.42 -36.47 -8.52
CA ALA A 501 11.10 -36.69 -7.94
C ALA A 501 10.37 -35.38 -7.59
N ALA A 502 11.08 -34.40 -7.01
CA ALA A 502 10.51 -33.09 -6.71
C ALA A 502 10.11 -32.32 -7.98
N LEU A 503 10.93 -32.40 -9.04
CA LEU A 503 10.62 -31.79 -10.33
C LEU A 503 9.41 -32.47 -11.00
N THR A 504 9.35 -33.81 -10.99
CA THR A 504 8.22 -34.56 -11.51
C THR A 504 6.94 -34.20 -10.77
N GLN A 505 6.99 -34.07 -9.44
CA GLN A 505 5.84 -33.63 -8.65
C GLN A 505 5.40 -32.21 -9.03
N LYS A 506 6.35 -31.28 -9.18
CA LYS A 506 6.06 -29.90 -9.59
C LYS A 506 5.46 -29.83 -11.00
N MET A 507 5.91 -30.67 -11.92
CA MET A 507 5.31 -30.79 -13.26
C MET A 507 3.85 -31.22 -13.19
N LEU A 508 3.53 -32.24 -12.38
CA LEU A 508 2.16 -32.71 -12.20
C LEU A 508 1.25 -31.64 -11.59
N ASP A 509 1.76 -30.84 -10.66
CA ASP A 509 0.97 -29.77 -10.05
C ASP A 509 0.73 -28.62 -11.02
N LEU A 510 1.72 -28.27 -11.85
CA LEU A 510 1.53 -27.31 -12.95
C LEU A 510 0.51 -27.79 -14.00
N GLU A 511 0.48 -29.10 -14.30
CA GLU A 511 -0.55 -29.67 -15.19
C GLU A 511 -1.95 -29.52 -14.59
N LYS A 512 -2.12 -29.77 -13.29
CA LYS A 512 -3.41 -29.56 -12.60
C LYS A 512 -3.83 -28.09 -12.59
N GLU A 513 -2.90 -27.17 -12.32
CA GLU A 513 -3.18 -25.74 -12.36
C GLU A 513 -3.57 -25.28 -13.76
N LYS A 514 -2.86 -25.73 -14.80
CA LYS A 514 -3.20 -25.47 -16.19
C LYS A 514 -4.62 -25.94 -16.54
N ASP A 515 -5.02 -27.12 -16.09
CA ASP A 515 -6.36 -27.64 -16.32
C ASP A 515 -7.43 -26.78 -15.63
N LEU A 516 -7.15 -26.31 -14.41
CA LEU A 516 -8.04 -25.39 -13.69
C LEU A 516 -8.18 -24.05 -14.43
N PHE A 517 -7.07 -23.45 -14.85
CA PHE A 517 -7.08 -22.22 -15.65
C PHE A 517 -7.83 -22.40 -16.97
N SER A 518 -7.68 -23.55 -17.62
CA SER A 518 -8.39 -23.86 -18.87
C SER A 518 -9.90 -23.92 -18.65
N ARG A 519 -10.36 -24.49 -17.53
CA ARG A 519 -11.80 -24.49 -17.17
C ARG A 519 -12.30 -23.09 -16.85
N GLN A 520 -11.55 -22.31 -16.06
CA GLN A 520 -11.91 -20.91 -15.76
C GLN A 520 -12.01 -20.07 -17.02
N LYS A 521 -11.07 -20.23 -17.95
CA LYS A 521 -11.11 -19.59 -19.26
C LYS A 521 -12.40 -19.98 -20.02
N GLY A 522 -12.76 -21.25 -20.05
CA GLY A 522 -14.00 -21.71 -20.68
C GLY A 522 -15.25 -21.03 -20.12
N TYR A 523 -15.37 -20.94 -18.79
CA TYR A 523 -16.50 -20.23 -18.17
C TYR A 523 -16.54 -18.73 -18.53
N LEU A 524 -15.38 -18.08 -18.63
CA LEU A 524 -15.32 -16.68 -19.03
C LEU A 524 -15.69 -16.48 -20.50
N GLU A 525 -15.32 -17.41 -21.39
CA GLU A 525 -15.73 -17.41 -22.79
C GLU A 525 -17.25 -17.59 -22.94
N GLU A 526 -17.84 -18.54 -22.21
CA GLU A 526 -19.29 -18.75 -22.18
C GLU A 526 -20.04 -17.49 -21.70
N GLU A 527 -19.58 -16.88 -20.62
CA GLU A 527 -20.16 -15.66 -20.06
C GLU A 527 -20.00 -14.46 -21.03
N LEU A 528 -18.88 -14.37 -21.73
CA LEU A 528 -18.65 -13.34 -22.76
C LEU A 528 -19.64 -13.50 -23.92
N ASP A 529 -19.85 -14.74 -24.39
CA ASP A 529 -20.78 -15.02 -25.47
C ASP A 529 -22.24 -14.76 -25.06
N TYR A 530 -22.61 -15.08 -23.81
CA TYR A 530 -23.90 -14.68 -23.25
C TYR A 530 -24.10 -13.16 -23.27
N ARG A 531 -23.09 -12.38 -22.84
CA ARG A 531 -23.16 -10.91 -22.88
C ARG A 531 -23.26 -10.36 -24.29
N LYS A 532 -22.54 -10.93 -25.26
CA LYS A 532 -22.67 -10.54 -26.68
C LYS A 532 -24.08 -10.79 -27.19
N GLN A 533 -24.63 -11.96 -26.91
CA GLN A 533 -26.00 -12.30 -27.32
C GLN A 533 -27.04 -11.35 -26.70
N ALA A 534 -26.89 -11.01 -25.41
CA ALA A 534 -27.76 -10.05 -24.74
C ALA A 534 -27.64 -8.64 -25.37
N LEU A 535 -26.43 -8.22 -25.73
CA LEU A 535 -26.18 -6.96 -26.42
C LEU A 535 -26.83 -6.94 -27.81
N ASP A 536 -26.68 -8.01 -28.60
CA ASP A 536 -27.28 -8.14 -29.92
C ASP A 536 -28.83 -8.10 -29.85
N GLN A 537 -29.42 -8.76 -28.85
CA GLN A 537 -30.86 -8.68 -28.59
C GLN A 537 -31.31 -7.25 -28.23
N ALA A 538 -30.51 -6.53 -27.44
CA ALA A 538 -30.80 -5.14 -27.12
C ALA A 538 -30.73 -4.24 -28.37
N TYR A 539 -29.73 -4.45 -29.25
CA TYR A 539 -29.61 -3.73 -30.51
C TYR A 539 -30.80 -3.99 -31.44
N LEU A 540 -31.21 -5.25 -31.61
CA LEU A 540 -32.41 -5.61 -32.38
C LEU A 540 -33.65 -4.89 -31.84
N LYS A 541 -33.81 -4.85 -30.52
CA LYS A 541 -34.96 -4.18 -29.89
C LYS A 541 -34.93 -2.67 -30.07
N ILE A 542 -33.76 -2.04 -30.03
CA ILE A 542 -33.59 -0.62 -30.36
C ILE A 542 -34.00 -0.38 -31.81
N GLN A 543 -33.53 -1.22 -32.74
CA GLN A 543 -33.85 -1.09 -34.16
C GLN A 543 -35.35 -1.26 -34.44
N ASP A 544 -36.02 -2.22 -33.78
CA ASP A 544 -37.48 -2.39 -33.89
C ASP A 544 -38.23 -1.16 -33.37
N LEU A 545 -37.77 -0.57 -32.25
CA LEU A 545 -38.34 0.65 -31.70
C LEU A 545 -38.11 1.85 -32.62
N GLU A 546 -36.92 1.98 -33.21
CA GLU A 546 -36.59 3.00 -34.19
C GLU A 546 -37.46 2.86 -35.45
N ALA A 547 -37.65 1.65 -35.97
CA ALA A 547 -38.52 1.38 -37.11
C ALA A 547 -39.99 1.71 -36.81
N THR A 548 -40.45 1.36 -35.61
CA THR A 548 -41.80 1.71 -35.12
C THR A 548 -41.97 3.23 -35.02
N LEU A 549 -40.98 3.94 -34.46
CA LEU A 549 -40.97 5.39 -34.39
C LEU A 549 -40.96 6.03 -35.79
N TYR A 550 -40.17 5.49 -36.71
CA TYR A 550 -40.09 5.99 -38.08
C TYR A 550 -41.42 5.82 -38.83
N THR A 551 -42.09 4.69 -38.65
CA THR A 551 -43.43 4.43 -39.23
C THR A 551 -44.49 5.35 -38.62
N ALA A 552 -44.45 5.57 -37.30
CA ALA A 552 -45.33 6.53 -36.63
C ALA A 552 -45.11 7.96 -37.15
N LEU A 553 -43.86 8.36 -37.41
CA LEU A 553 -43.52 9.67 -37.98
C LEU A 553 -43.95 9.81 -39.45
N GLN A 554 -43.96 8.74 -40.24
CA GLN A 554 -44.42 8.76 -41.64
C GLN A 554 -45.95 8.91 -41.79
N GLN A 555 -46.74 8.52 -40.78
CA GLN A 555 -48.21 8.66 -40.82
C GLN A 555 -48.69 10.11 -40.66
N GLU A 556 -47.82 11.06 -40.26
CA GLU A 556 -48.10 12.51 -40.27
C GLU A 556 -47.08 13.31 -41.11
N PRO A 557 -47.12 13.24 -42.46
CA PRO A 557 -46.16 13.92 -43.32
C PRO A 557 -46.54 15.40 -43.46
N GLY A 558 -46.04 16.25 -42.57
CA GLY A 558 -46.20 17.70 -42.65
C GLY A 558 -46.15 18.44 -41.32
N ARG A 559 -46.30 17.72 -40.21
CA ARG A 559 -46.04 18.24 -38.87
C ARG A 559 -44.56 18.01 -38.57
N ARG A 560 -43.76 19.08 -38.48
CA ARG A 560 -42.48 18.97 -37.77
C ARG A 560 -42.83 18.39 -36.41
N ALA A 561 -42.39 17.17 -36.08
CA ALA A 561 -42.84 16.46 -34.88
C ALA A 561 -42.62 17.28 -33.59
N GLY A 562 -41.66 18.20 -33.63
CA GLY A 562 -41.40 19.17 -32.59
C GLY A 562 -42.32 20.40 -32.55
N GLU A 563 -43.15 20.72 -33.56
CA GLU A 563 -43.97 21.96 -33.60
C GLU A 563 -45.49 21.70 -33.65
N ALA A 564 -45.94 20.44 -33.63
CA ALA A 564 -47.36 20.14 -33.85
C ALA A 564 -48.12 19.50 -32.69
N LEU A 565 -47.42 19.03 -31.65
CA LEU A 565 -48.06 18.55 -30.44
C LEU A 565 -48.49 19.77 -29.61
N SER A 566 -49.77 19.86 -29.26
CA SER A 566 -50.20 20.83 -28.24
C SER A 566 -49.46 20.54 -26.93
N GLU A 567 -49.36 21.52 -26.03
CA GLU A 567 -48.70 21.31 -24.72
C GLU A 567 -49.24 20.05 -24.02
N GLY A 568 -50.55 19.83 -24.03
CA GLY A 568 -51.16 18.61 -23.46
C GLY A 568 -50.70 17.31 -24.13
N GLN A 569 -50.55 17.28 -25.46
CA GLN A 569 -50.05 16.08 -26.15
C GLN A 569 -48.55 15.83 -25.89
N ARG A 570 -47.76 16.88 -25.66
CA ARG A 570 -46.36 16.73 -25.23
C ARG A 570 -46.26 16.22 -23.80
N GLU A 571 -47.10 16.73 -22.90
CA GLU A 571 -47.18 16.25 -21.52
C GLU A 571 -47.63 14.78 -21.47
N ASP A 572 -48.63 14.39 -22.27
CA ASP A 572 -49.10 13.00 -22.37
C ASP A 572 -48.00 12.07 -22.92
N LEU A 573 -47.27 12.51 -23.95
CA LEU A 573 -46.15 11.74 -24.50
C LEU A 573 -45.00 11.64 -23.49
N GLN A 574 -44.67 12.72 -22.79
CA GLN A 574 -43.67 12.73 -21.75
C GLN A 574 -44.06 11.81 -20.59
N ALA A 575 -45.33 11.81 -20.19
CA ALA A 575 -45.86 10.90 -19.18
C ALA A 575 -45.82 9.43 -19.64
N ALA A 576 -46.10 9.15 -20.92
CA ALA A 576 -46.00 7.81 -21.49
C ALA A 576 -44.54 7.31 -21.54
N VAL A 577 -43.60 8.17 -21.97
CA VAL A 577 -42.16 7.87 -21.97
C VAL A 577 -41.64 7.66 -20.55
N GLU A 578 -42.03 8.52 -19.61
CA GLU A 578 -41.75 8.36 -18.18
C GLU A 578 -42.31 7.04 -17.62
N LYS A 579 -43.49 6.61 -18.07
CA LYS A 579 -44.11 5.35 -17.66
C LYS A 579 -43.33 4.15 -18.21
N VAL A 580 -42.94 4.18 -19.48
CA VAL A 580 -42.10 3.13 -20.10
C VAL A 580 -40.72 3.09 -19.44
N ARG A 581 -40.10 4.25 -19.18
CA ARG A 581 -38.80 4.34 -18.49
C ARG A 581 -38.89 3.75 -17.09
N ARG A 582 -39.94 4.07 -16.33
CA ARG A 582 -40.20 3.46 -15.01
C ARG A 582 -40.43 1.95 -15.09
N GLN A 583 -41.09 1.47 -16.14
CA GLN A 583 -41.31 0.04 -16.37
C GLN A 583 -40.00 -0.69 -16.69
N ILE A 584 -39.17 -0.14 -17.59
CA ILE A 584 -37.85 -0.71 -17.93
C ILE A 584 -36.95 -0.74 -16.70
N LEU A 585 -36.91 0.34 -15.91
CA LEU A 585 -36.13 0.38 -14.67
C LEU A 585 -36.62 -0.65 -13.64
N ARG A 586 -37.94 -0.85 -13.52
CA ARG A 586 -38.49 -1.91 -12.66
C ARG A 586 -38.09 -3.29 -13.14
N GLN A 587 -38.25 -3.57 -14.44
CA GLN A 587 -37.87 -4.85 -15.02
C GLN A 587 -36.37 -5.13 -14.87
N SER A 588 -35.51 -4.15 -15.11
CA SER A 588 -34.05 -4.28 -14.87
C SER A 588 -33.76 -4.65 -13.42
N ARG A 589 -34.38 -3.96 -12.45
CA ARG A 589 -34.20 -4.27 -11.02
C ARG A 589 -34.72 -5.65 -10.64
N GLU A 590 -35.81 -6.10 -11.26
CA GLU A 590 -36.36 -7.43 -11.06
C GLU A 590 -35.40 -8.51 -11.58
N PHE A 591 -34.81 -8.30 -12.77
CA PHE A 591 -33.77 -9.17 -13.32
C PHE A 591 -32.52 -9.20 -12.44
N ASP A 592 -32.03 -8.03 -12.01
CA ASP A 592 -30.86 -7.94 -11.11
C ASP A 592 -31.12 -8.67 -9.79
N SER A 593 -32.33 -8.52 -9.23
CA SER A 593 -32.76 -9.21 -8.01
C SER A 593 -32.89 -10.71 -8.21
N GLN A 594 -33.21 -11.17 -9.42
CA GLN A 594 -33.27 -12.58 -9.75
C GLN A 594 -31.86 -13.17 -9.87
N ILE A 595 -30.96 -12.52 -10.59
CA ILE A 595 -29.55 -12.93 -10.70
C ILE A 595 -28.90 -12.97 -9.31
N LEU A 596 -29.19 -11.99 -8.45
CA LEU A 596 -28.68 -11.96 -7.08
C LEU A 596 -29.18 -13.16 -6.26
N ARG A 597 -30.46 -13.54 -6.39
CA ARG A 597 -31.02 -14.73 -5.72
C ARG A 597 -30.35 -16.01 -6.20
N GLU A 598 -30.23 -16.20 -7.51
CA GLU A 598 -29.57 -17.39 -8.09
C GLU A 598 -28.10 -17.49 -7.64
N ARG A 599 -27.38 -16.36 -7.60
CA ARG A 599 -26.00 -16.33 -7.08
C ARG A 599 -25.92 -16.62 -5.58
N MET A 600 -26.87 -16.12 -4.77
CA MET A 600 -26.93 -16.45 -3.34
C MET A 600 -27.21 -17.94 -3.11
N GLU A 601 -28.09 -18.55 -3.90
CA GLU A 601 -28.36 -20.00 -3.80
C GLU A 601 -27.12 -20.84 -4.15
N LEU A 602 -26.40 -20.49 -5.21
CA LEU A 602 -25.13 -21.14 -5.56
C LEU A 602 -24.08 -20.96 -4.46
N LEU A 603 -23.97 -19.76 -3.88
CA LEU A 603 -23.07 -19.49 -2.77
C LEU A 603 -23.43 -20.34 -1.54
N GLN A 604 -24.72 -20.47 -1.23
CA GLN A 604 -25.19 -21.28 -0.11
C GLN A 604 -24.90 -22.77 -0.34
N GLN A 605 -25.08 -23.28 -1.56
CA GLN A 605 -24.70 -24.65 -1.92
C GLN A 605 -23.19 -24.88 -1.78
N ALA A 606 -22.37 -23.93 -2.24
CA ALA A 606 -20.92 -24.00 -2.10
C ALA A 606 -20.49 -23.98 -0.62
N GLN A 607 -21.08 -23.11 0.20
CA GLN A 607 -20.82 -23.05 1.64
C GLN A 607 -21.23 -24.35 2.35
N GLN A 608 -22.36 -24.95 1.97
CA GLN A 608 -22.76 -26.24 2.51
C GLN A 608 -21.76 -27.33 2.14
N ARG A 609 -21.27 -27.33 0.90
CA ARG A 609 -20.25 -28.29 0.46
C ARG A 609 -18.92 -28.12 1.18
N ILE A 610 -18.52 -26.88 1.47
CA ILE A 610 -17.31 -26.60 2.27
C ILE A 610 -17.45 -27.21 3.65
N ARG A 611 -18.58 -27.00 4.36
CA ARG A 611 -18.82 -27.61 5.68
C ARG A 611 -18.73 -29.14 5.65
N GLU A 612 -19.36 -29.78 4.66
CA GLU A 612 -19.26 -31.24 4.50
C GLU A 612 -17.82 -31.74 4.30
N LEU A 613 -16.99 -30.96 3.59
CA LEU A 613 -15.58 -31.29 3.37
C LEU A 613 -14.76 -31.04 4.64
N GLU A 614 -15.05 -29.98 5.38
CA GLU A 614 -14.44 -29.70 6.69
C GLU A 614 -14.74 -30.84 7.67
N ASP A 615 -15.99 -31.31 7.76
CA ASP A 615 -16.39 -32.44 8.60
C ASP A 615 -15.63 -33.74 8.22
N LYS A 616 -15.48 -34.00 6.92
CA LYS A 616 -14.70 -35.15 6.43
C LYS A 616 -13.22 -35.03 6.76
N LEU A 617 -12.66 -33.83 6.66
CA LEU A 617 -11.26 -33.57 6.98
C LEU A 617 -11.01 -33.72 8.49
N GLU A 618 -11.94 -33.27 9.33
CA GLU A 618 -11.89 -33.53 10.77
C GLU A 618 -11.94 -35.02 11.09
N PHE A 619 -12.84 -35.77 10.43
CA PHE A 619 -12.90 -37.21 10.60
C PHE A 619 -11.59 -37.90 10.21
N GLN A 620 -10.99 -37.52 9.08
CA GLN A 620 -9.69 -38.03 8.65
C GLN A 620 -8.57 -37.67 9.63
N LYS A 621 -8.55 -36.46 10.18
CA LYS A 621 -7.57 -36.04 11.20
C LYS A 621 -7.67 -36.90 12.47
N ARG A 622 -8.89 -37.19 12.94
CA ARG A 622 -9.11 -38.08 14.10
C ARG A 622 -8.61 -39.50 13.79
N HIS A 623 -8.93 -40.02 12.61
CA HIS A 623 -8.47 -41.34 12.19
C HIS A 623 -6.94 -41.43 12.06
N LEU A 624 -6.29 -40.39 11.54
CA LEU A 624 -4.82 -40.31 11.48
C LEU A 624 -4.22 -40.34 12.88
N LYS A 625 -4.78 -39.57 13.82
CA LYS A 625 -4.33 -39.55 15.22
C LYS A 625 -4.46 -40.92 15.88
N GLU A 626 -5.57 -41.63 15.66
CA GLU A 626 -5.74 -43.00 16.15
C GLU A 626 -4.71 -43.97 15.55
N LEU A 627 -4.36 -43.82 14.28
CA LEU A 627 -3.32 -44.62 13.63
C LEU A 627 -1.93 -44.31 14.21
N GLU A 628 -1.61 -43.03 14.42
CA GLU A 628 -0.37 -42.59 15.06
C GLU A 628 -0.26 -43.16 16.48
N GLU A 629 -1.33 -43.10 17.28
CA GLU A 629 -1.37 -43.68 18.62
C GLU A 629 -1.16 -45.21 18.60
N LYS A 630 -1.82 -45.92 17.67
CA LYS A 630 -1.62 -47.38 17.48
C LYS A 630 -0.19 -47.70 17.03
N PHE A 631 0.39 -46.89 16.16
CA PHE A 631 1.77 -47.06 15.70
C PHE A 631 2.76 -46.82 16.83
N LEU A 632 2.60 -45.75 17.62
CA LEU A 632 3.42 -45.47 18.79
C LEU A 632 3.32 -46.60 19.82
N PHE A 633 2.12 -47.13 20.06
CA PHE A 633 1.92 -48.28 20.94
C PHE A 633 2.67 -49.52 20.43
N LEU A 634 2.57 -49.86 19.15
CA LEU A 634 3.30 -50.97 18.55
C LEU A 634 4.81 -50.74 18.62
N PHE A 635 5.28 -49.54 18.29
CA PHE A 635 6.68 -49.17 18.35
C PHE A 635 7.23 -49.33 19.78
N LEU A 636 6.52 -48.84 20.79
CA LEU A 636 6.88 -49.02 22.20
C LEU A 636 6.87 -50.51 22.59
N PHE A 637 5.84 -51.25 22.20
CA PHE A 637 5.71 -52.68 22.49
C PHE A 637 6.88 -53.49 21.91
N PHE A 638 7.21 -53.30 20.63
CA PHE A 638 8.33 -53.98 19.99
C PHE A 638 9.69 -53.52 20.52
N SER A 639 9.83 -52.23 20.84
CA SER A 639 11.05 -51.71 21.48
C SER A 639 11.27 -52.33 22.86
N LEU A 640 10.20 -52.47 23.66
CA LEU A 640 10.26 -53.15 24.96
C LEU A 640 10.56 -54.64 24.79
N ALA A 641 9.92 -55.31 23.84
CA ALA A 641 10.16 -56.72 23.55
C ALA A 641 11.62 -56.97 23.12
N PHE A 642 12.21 -56.06 22.33
CA PHE A 642 13.61 -56.13 21.92
C PHE A 642 14.58 -55.95 23.10
N ILE A 643 14.28 -55.02 24.02
CA ILE A 643 15.08 -54.80 25.23
C ILE A 643 14.97 -55.98 26.21
N LEU A 644 13.80 -56.62 26.28
CA LEU A 644 13.52 -57.74 27.19
C LEU A 644 13.83 -59.11 26.60
N TRP A 645 14.31 -59.18 25.35
CA TRP A 645 14.72 -60.44 24.72
C TRP A 645 16.14 -60.80 25.19
N PRO A 646 16.33 -61.90 25.95
CA PRO A 646 17.62 -62.29 26.51
C PRO A 646 18.64 -62.79 25.48
#